data_AF-A0A6B1D0J2-F1
#
_entry.id   AF-A0A6B1D0J2-F1
#
_cell.length_a   1.000
_cell.length_b   1.000
_cell.length_c   1.000
_cell.angle_alpha   90.00
_cell.angle_beta   90.00
_cell.angle_gamma   90.00
#
_symmetry.space_group_name_H-M   'P 1'
#
loop_
_entity.id
_entity.type
_entity.pdbx_description
1 polymer ?
#
loop_
_entity_poly.entity_id
_entity_poly.type
_entity_poly.pdbx_seq_one_letter_code
_entity_poly.pdbx_strand_id
1 'polypeptide(L)'
;MRHTKIQHYCESVIEAGWLAALIVAPLFFNTYSSRVFEPDKISLIRSISLVMLLAYLVKILDGGRIWLPAGGGGPPAGNQAVAASEGSQAAFEWRLGSLWKQPLLLPFALLALSYAISTLLSISPSVSWWGSYHRLQGAYTYAGYLIIAVLTAAHLRQPSQLRRLQHTVVITSLPIAVYAVFQHFGKDPLPWAQDVTGRVTANAGNPIFLAAHLIMAFFLTLERAVSCFAFLLTGGPRPGGDTAPGTAPEDKQAAPTPDHSLAGVLAGGCYLFVLVIQLLAIFWSQSRGPWLGLASGMYIFVLLLLTGMRPRNYRVWTAAWAGFGLVGLVLLIVLNTTAIGRSFRQVPNWGRLTTMLDSATGTGRVRVLIWEGTAELIFPHEPLTYPDGKDDPVNPFRPLIGYGPETLWMAFNRFYPPELAQWESRNASPDRAHNETWDSLAMTGALGFLANSLLFLSIFFWAMRWLGLVRSRRDAILFFSMLAGGGILLSALFQVRGVSIGFLGVNWPTGLILGLIAYVTLAVFLQQASSAEAAHRPRQLLLIASLSAIIAHYVEIHLGIAIAATRIYFWTIVALLLGLGMNWLFPEPFAPDQVSASQAAPRGEENRSARNRRAAARGRAARGRRQARSSSRGWDIHLPATVLPDLLVMMTLVFLFTINFLGMSNTLSIVFAGLGAALQDRAGAALTDILWLVFFTWLIATGLGTATALLRHHGLGKQVRRGAAGGSRRDEETPHNSIAETVRPSVRSTVLYGLILFAGWLLYGLIHAARLLPGARTGTVAEQLEQIAGHYSLYTWLVVLWCLLGGLFLSRRKIVDTRRAWLGRGLATAGAGILMSAAVFYIIANINIAQVRADVFYKQGQNFDSAGAWVESSDLYRRALAVRPTEDHYMLFLGRSLLERAAYAPKEGSLSFPSAPTLQHVLDLNADDIALLGRDDLLAASEAVLSRAQAANPLNTDHTSNLARLYRRWAILADDPQAQLPALEKSLRHYDAALSLSPNVAHLWNEKGQILVSMGREEEAEISFLHSLSLDDRFEDTYALLVELYTRTDASEKLSRLLDNGLEKLPHSLALLTHKGAAQSRAGDLEGALATISLAFEKHPADLNAVRNLVVLSRLLDRPEEAAQWAERAIALIESGHDERDKIIATYSVIAEMNVENGRLLEAADILHRLMELAPHDYRFPFQLAQVHTELGNNQQARQFGESALSLAPENEKPGIQSFVDSLE
;
A
#
# COMPACT_ATOMS: atom_id res chain seq x y z
N MET A 1 -18.07 32.24 27.92
CA MET A 1 -17.71 33.05 26.73
C MET A 1 -18.20 32.33 25.47
N ARG A 2 -18.76 33.04 24.48
CA ARG A 2 -19.43 32.46 23.29
C ARG A 2 -18.47 32.39 22.08
N HIS A 3 -18.48 31.27 21.36
CA HIS A 3 -17.67 31.02 20.15
C HIS A 3 -17.97 32.01 19.01
N THR A 4 -16.98 32.27 18.15
CA THR A 4 -17.12 33.10 16.94
C THR A 4 -17.55 32.26 15.73
N LYS A 5 -17.98 32.92 14.64
CA LYS A 5 -18.31 32.25 13.36
C LYS A 5 -17.09 31.54 12.75
N ILE A 6 -15.90 32.15 12.84
CA ILE A 6 -14.65 31.60 12.32
C ILE A 6 -14.28 30.33 13.10
N GLN A 7 -14.39 30.36 14.43
CA GLN A 7 -14.11 29.19 15.26
C GLN A 7 -15.00 28.00 14.89
N HIS A 8 -16.31 28.21 14.70
CA HIS A 8 -17.22 27.13 14.28
C HIS A 8 -16.92 26.58 12.89
N TYR A 9 -16.50 27.44 11.95
CA TYR A 9 -16.06 27.01 10.63
C TYR A 9 -14.77 26.17 10.72
N CYS A 10 -13.74 26.66 11.41
CA CYS A 10 -12.47 25.95 11.59
C CYS A 10 -12.65 24.58 12.26
N GLU A 11 -13.46 24.47 13.30
CA GLU A 11 -13.77 23.17 13.94
C GLU A 11 -14.44 22.19 12.98
N SER A 12 -15.26 22.70 12.07
CA SER A 12 -15.96 21.90 11.07
C SER A 12 -15.05 21.52 9.89
N VAL A 13 -14.06 22.35 9.53
CA VAL A 13 -13.00 22.01 8.57
C VAL A 13 -12.11 20.91 9.12
N ILE A 14 -11.76 20.95 10.42
CA ILE A 14 -11.01 19.87 11.07
C ILE A 14 -11.82 18.57 10.99
N GLU A 15 -13.13 18.64 11.22
CA GLU A 15 -14.02 17.49 11.06
C GLU A 15 -14.08 16.94 9.63
N ALA A 16 -14.25 17.81 8.63
CA ALA A 16 -14.19 17.39 7.24
C ALA A 16 -12.82 16.75 6.93
N GLY A 17 -11.72 17.31 7.44
CA GLY A 17 -10.37 16.79 7.23
C GLY A 17 -10.20 15.33 7.67
N TRP A 18 -10.54 14.97 8.92
CA TRP A 18 -10.40 13.57 9.34
C TRP A 18 -11.42 12.63 8.68
N LEU A 19 -12.58 13.11 8.23
CA LEU A 19 -13.50 12.34 7.37
C LEU A 19 -12.88 12.06 5.99
N ALA A 20 -12.25 13.06 5.37
CA ALA A 20 -11.55 12.90 4.09
C ALA A 20 -10.39 11.91 4.22
N ALA A 21 -9.60 11.99 5.30
CA ALA A 21 -8.49 11.08 5.54
C ALA A 21 -8.94 9.62 5.64
N LEU A 22 -10.07 9.34 6.32
CA LEU A 22 -10.64 8.00 6.42
C LEU A 22 -11.14 7.44 5.08
N ILE A 23 -11.41 8.29 4.08
CA ILE A 23 -11.89 7.92 2.74
C ILE A 23 -10.70 7.71 1.80
N VAL A 24 -9.86 8.74 1.66
CA VAL A 24 -8.80 8.79 0.66
C VAL A 24 -7.69 7.79 0.98
N ALA A 25 -7.30 7.64 2.25
CA ALA A 25 -6.20 6.76 2.63
C ALA A 25 -6.41 5.29 2.20
N PRO A 26 -7.57 4.65 2.43
CA PRO A 26 -7.79 3.27 1.98
C PRO A 26 -8.28 3.13 0.53
N LEU A 27 -8.99 4.12 -0.02
CA LEU A 27 -9.68 3.98 -1.31
C LEU A 27 -8.82 4.38 -2.52
N PHE A 28 -7.97 5.41 -2.36
CA PHE A 28 -7.25 6.04 -3.46
C PHE A 28 -6.04 5.21 -3.93
N PHE A 29 -5.88 5.11 -5.26
CA PHE A 29 -4.66 4.69 -5.96
C PHE A 29 -4.56 5.47 -7.29
N ASN A 30 -3.39 5.53 -7.91
CA ASN A 30 -3.15 6.32 -9.11
C ASN A 30 -2.41 5.52 -10.19
N THR A 31 -3.09 5.16 -11.27
CA THR A 31 -2.49 4.40 -12.37
C THR A 31 -1.54 5.21 -13.24
N TYR A 32 -1.48 6.53 -13.08
CA TYR A 32 -0.60 7.40 -13.87
C TYR A 32 0.82 7.53 -13.29
N SER A 33 1.02 7.18 -12.02
CA SER A 33 2.33 7.17 -11.34
C SER A 33 2.93 5.77 -11.31
N SER A 34 4.26 5.67 -11.12
CA SER A 34 4.94 4.38 -11.01
C SER A 34 4.57 3.70 -9.69
N ARG A 35 4.45 4.47 -8.62
CA ARG A 35 4.09 4.00 -7.28
C ARG A 35 2.57 4.12 -7.03
N VAL A 36 1.83 3.25 -7.72
CA VAL A 36 0.37 3.30 -7.85
C VAL A 36 -0.39 3.37 -6.52
N PHE A 37 0.07 2.68 -5.46
CA PHE A 37 -0.78 2.36 -4.30
C PHE A 37 -0.51 3.12 -3.00
N GLU A 38 0.68 3.65 -2.70
CA GLU A 38 0.98 4.20 -1.36
C GLU A 38 1.48 5.66 -1.35
N PRO A 39 2.51 6.07 -2.10
CA PRO A 39 3.05 7.44 -1.99
C PRO A 39 2.06 8.55 -2.37
N ASP A 40 1.25 8.32 -3.40
CA ASP A 40 0.31 9.34 -3.88
C ASP A 40 -0.82 9.60 -2.87
N LYS A 41 -1.33 8.56 -2.21
CA LYS A 41 -2.28 8.75 -1.10
C LYS A 41 -1.64 9.43 0.10
N ILE A 42 -0.34 9.20 0.37
CA ILE A 42 0.36 9.89 1.46
C ILE A 42 0.47 11.39 1.18
N SER A 43 0.69 11.77 -0.08
CA SER A 43 0.65 13.17 -0.51
C SER A 43 -0.71 13.83 -0.23
N LEU A 44 -1.82 13.11 -0.46
CA LEU A 44 -3.17 13.57 -0.08
C LEU A 44 -3.34 13.69 1.44
N ILE A 45 -2.88 12.70 2.22
CA ILE A 45 -2.94 12.72 3.69
C ILE A 45 -2.15 13.90 4.27
N ARG A 46 -0.93 14.14 3.77
CA ARG A 46 -0.11 15.31 4.14
C ARG A 46 -0.88 16.60 3.89
N SER A 47 -1.50 16.73 2.71
CA SER A 47 -2.29 17.90 2.34
C SER A 47 -3.50 18.11 3.25
N ILE A 48 -4.24 17.05 3.57
CA ILE A 48 -5.36 17.08 4.51
C ILE A 48 -4.88 17.51 5.91
N SER A 49 -3.77 16.95 6.39
CA SER A 49 -3.21 17.29 7.71
C SER A 49 -2.81 18.77 7.81
N LEU A 50 -2.26 19.36 6.75
CA LEU A 50 -1.91 20.77 6.68
C LEU A 50 -3.15 21.67 6.69
N VAL A 51 -4.22 21.31 5.97
CA VAL A 51 -5.50 22.04 5.99
C VAL A 51 -6.12 22.00 7.38
N MET A 52 -6.07 20.85 8.07
CA MET A 52 -6.54 20.73 9.45
C MET A 52 -5.69 21.57 10.42
N LEU A 53 -4.37 21.55 10.28
CA LEU A 53 -3.46 22.35 11.09
C LEU A 53 -3.69 23.85 10.87
N LEU A 54 -3.86 24.28 9.62
CA LEU A 54 -4.22 25.65 9.26
C LEU A 54 -5.51 26.09 9.95
N ALA A 55 -6.58 25.29 9.84
CA ALA A 55 -7.85 25.57 10.49
C ALA A 55 -7.69 25.67 12.01
N TYR A 56 -6.87 24.81 12.61
CA TYR A 56 -6.57 24.85 14.04
C TYR A 56 -5.80 26.12 14.46
N LEU A 57 -4.77 26.51 13.71
CA LEU A 57 -3.99 27.73 13.98
C LEU A 57 -4.84 28.99 13.82
N VAL A 58 -5.67 29.08 12.78
CA VAL A 58 -6.62 30.20 12.60
C VAL A 58 -7.61 30.27 13.76
N LYS A 59 -8.13 29.13 14.23
CA LYS A 59 -8.98 29.07 15.43
C LYS A 59 -8.27 29.62 16.66
N ILE A 60 -6.99 29.28 16.88
CA ILE A 60 -6.21 29.79 18.02
C ILE A 60 -6.01 31.29 17.93
N LEU A 61 -5.61 31.81 16.76
CA LEU A 61 -5.41 33.24 16.54
C LEU A 61 -6.69 34.05 16.78
N ASP A 62 -7.87 33.49 16.47
CA ASP A 62 -9.17 34.07 16.78
C ASP A 62 -9.58 33.94 18.28
N GLY A 63 -8.63 33.59 19.15
CA GLY A 63 -8.84 33.46 20.59
C GLY A 63 -9.51 32.15 21.01
N GLY A 64 -9.50 31.13 20.14
CA GLY A 64 -9.94 29.79 20.48
C GLY A 64 -9.03 29.12 21.50
N ARG A 65 -9.59 28.24 22.34
CA ARG A 65 -8.80 27.52 23.36
C ARG A 65 -7.92 26.44 22.72
N ILE A 66 -6.66 26.39 23.16
CA ILE A 66 -5.71 25.31 22.94
C ILE A 66 -5.96 24.26 24.03
N TRP A 67 -6.79 23.23 23.84
CA TRP A 67 -6.88 22.19 24.89
C TRP A 67 -7.53 20.84 24.53
N LEU A 68 -6.97 19.78 25.13
CA LEU A 68 -7.57 18.47 25.42
C LEU A 68 -7.99 18.45 26.90
N PRO A 69 -9.28 18.27 27.26
CA PRO A 69 -9.70 18.46 28.63
C PRO A 69 -9.22 17.41 29.63
N ALA A 70 -8.62 17.83 30.75
CA ALA A 70 -8.38 16.95 31.90
C ALA A 70 -9.73 16.40 32.40
N GLY A 71 -9.83 15.07 32.53
CA GLY A 71 -11.07 14.39 32.91
C GLY A 71 -11.50 14.81 34.32
N GLY A 72 -12.61 15.55 34.41
CA GLY A 72 -13.38 15.68 35.64
C GLY A 72 -14.19 14.40 35.84
N GLY A 73 -14.06 13.79 37.02
CA GLY A 73 -14.75 12.55 37.35
C GLY A 73 -16.27 12.69 37.37
N GLY A 74 -16.95 11.69 36.82
CA GLY A 74 -18.37 11.41 37.03
C GLY A 74 -19.32 11.93 35.93
N PRO A 75 -20.36 11.17 35.56
CA PRO A 75 -21.52 11.76 34.88
C PRO A 75 -22.12 12.83 35.81
N PRO A 76 -22.72 13.91 35.28
CA PRO A 76 -23.43 14.86 36.11
C PRO A 76 -24.54 14.11 36.86
N ALA A 77 -24.35 13.91 38.17
CA ALA A 77 -25.41 13.44 39.04
C ALA A 77 -26.54 14.48 39.00
N GLY A 78 -27.77 14.01 38.87
CA GLY A 78 -28.94 14.87 38.76
C GLY A 78 -29.04 15.91 39.90
N ASN A 79 -29.57 17.08 39.54
CA ASN A 79 -30.15 18.08 40.43
C ASN A 79 -29.26 18.77 41.49
N GLN A 80 -28.02 19.16 41.16
CA GLN A 80 -27.38 20.30 41.84
C GLN A 80 -26.79 21.30 40.85
N ALA A 81 -27.68 22.09 40.25
CA ALA A 81 -27.33 23.36 39.63
C ALA A 81 -27.50 24.47 40.68
N VAL A 82 -26.57 24.62 41.62
CA VAL A 82 -26.46 25.83 42.44
C VAL A 82 -24.97 26.17 42.63
N ALA A 83 -24.62 27.37 42.16
CA ALA A 83 -23.43 28.15 42.51
C ALA A 83 -22.03 27.55 42.21
N ALA A 84 -21.65 27.50 40.94
CA ALA A 84 -20.25 27.76 40.57
C ALA A 84 -20.12 29.26 40.33
N SER A 85 -19.71 29.98 41.36
CA SER A 85 -19.46 31.42 41.35
C SER A 85 -18.49 31.83 40.25
N GLU A 86 -18.83 32.95 39.62
CA GLU A 86 -17.95 33.79 38.83
C GLU A 86 -16.64 34.05 39.61
N GLY A 87 -15.48 33.83 38.97
CA GLY A 87 -14.18 34.14 39.58
C GLY A 87 -13.21 32.96 39.69
N SER A 88 -12.90 32.32 38.57
CA SER A 88 -11.64 31.57 38.44
C SER A 88 -11.22 31.63 36.99
N GLN A 89 -10.52 32.70 36.64
CA GLN A 89 -9.57 32.70 35.54
C GLN A 89 -8.47 31.68 35.86
N ALA A 90 -8.76 30.39 35.67
CA ALA A 90 -7.71 29.40 35.56
C ALA A 90 -7.14 29.53 34.14
N ALA A 91 -6.26 30.52 33.97
CA ALA A 91 -5.19 30.41 33.00
C ALA A 91 -4.48 29.09 33.31
N PHE A 92 -4.66 28.10 32.45
CA PHE A 92 -4.05 26.80 32.61
C PHE A 92 -2.55 26.98 32.33
N GLU A 93 -1.78 27.30 33.37
CA GLU A 93 -0.32 27.27 33.33
C GLU A 93 0.11 25.86 32.91
N TRP A 94 0.88 25.78 31.83
CA TRP A 94 1.51 24.54 31.38
C TRP A 94 2.56 24.12 32.41
N ARG A 95 2.15 23.45 33.48
CA ARG A 95 3.07 22.77 34.40
C ARG A 95 3.32 21.36 33.89
N LEU A 96 4.59 20.98 33.74
CA LEU A 96 5.04 19.62 33.36
C LEU A 96 4.35 18.51 34.17
N GLY A 97 3.91 18.78 35.41
CA GLY A 97 3.14 17.85 36.24
C GLY A 97 1.74 17.47 35.73
N SER A 98 1.16 18.20 34.76
CA SER A 98 -0.16 17.88 34.19
C SER A 98 -0.11 16.82 33.07
N LEU A 99 1.05 16.62 32.44
CA LEU A 99 1.25 15.64 31.36
C LEU A 99 0.98 14.21 31.84
N TRP A 100 1.33 13.92 33.09
CA TRP A 100 1.12 12.61 33.74
C TRP A 100 -0.35 12.29 34.03
N LYS A 101 -1.24 13.30 34.02
CA LYS A 101 -2.67 13.13 34.36
C LYS A 101 -3.56 12.90 33.13
N GLN A 102 -3.05 13.12 31.91
CA GLN A 102 -3.81 12.91 30.68
C GLN A 102 -3.40 11.57 30.02
N PRO A 103 -4.36 10.64 29.81
CA PRO A 103 -4.05 9.38 29.14
C PRO A 103 -3.42 9.62 27.78
N LEU A 104 -2.41 8.81 27.45
CA LEU A 104 -1.73 8.77 26.15
C LEU A 104 -0.85 9.99 25.79
N LEU A 105 -0.99 11.16 26.42
CA LEU A 105 -0.23 12.36 26.02
C LEU A 105 1.29 12.16 26.14
N LEU A 106 1.76 11.50 27.19
CA LEU A 106 3.18 11.18 27.37
C LEU A 106 3.72 10.25 26.27
N PRO A 107 3.13 9.07 25.98
CA PRO A 107 3.63 8.24 24.89
C PRO A 107 3.53 8.93 23.52
N PHE A 108 2.51 9.77 23.27
CA PHE A 108 2.46 10.61 22.07
C PHE A 108 3.68 11.55 21.95
N ALA A 109 4.00 12.26 23.03
CA ALA A 109 5.12 13.19 23.05
C ALA A 109 6.47 12.46 22.91
N LEU A 110 6.63 11.31 23.57
CA LEU A 110 7.84 10.49 23.46
C LEU A 110 8.02 9.91 22.06
N LEU A 111 6.94 9.49 21.40
CA LEU A 111 6.99 9.05 20.00
C LEU A 111 7.40 10.18 19.06
N ALA A 112 6.79 11.35 19.20
CA ALA A 112 7.15 12.52 18.38
C ALA A 112 8.62 12.93 18.59
N LEU A 113 9.08 12.93 19.85
CA LEU A 113 10.46 13.24 20.21
C LEU A 113 11.43 12.20 19.66
N SER A 114 11.10 10.91 19.78
CA SER A 114 11.91 9.82 19.26
C SER A 114 12.06 9.92 17.74
N TYR A 115 10.98 10.13 16.99
CA TYR A 115 11.06 10.35 15.55
C TYR A 115 11.92 11.57 15.20
N ALA A 116 11.77 12.69 15.93
CA ALA A 116 12.58 13.88 15.70
C ALA A 116 14.08 13.63 15.94
N ILE A 117 14.44 13.00 17.07
CA ILE A 117 15.84 12.66 17.39
C ILE A 117 16.41 11.71 16.35
N SER A 118 15.67 10.66 15.99
CA SER A 118 16.12 9.64 15.04
C SER A 118 16.28 10.20 13.63
N THR A 119 15.43 11.15 13.22
CA THR A 119 15.59 11.87 11.94
C THR A 119 16.78 12.80 11.94
N LEU A 120 17.01 13.56 13.02
CA LEU A 120 18.13 14.50 13.12
C LEU A 120 19.49 13.78 13.12
N LEU A 121 19.57 12.62 13.78
CA LEU A 121 20.77 11.80 13.90
C LEU A 121 20.81 10.62 12.92
N SER A 122 19.94 10.64 11.90
CA SER A 122 19.84 9.59 10.88
C SER A 122 21.11 9.48 10.04
N ILE A 123 21.38 8.27 9.53
CA ILE A 123 22.41 8.05 8.49
C ILE A 123 22.07 8.76 7.17
N SER A 124 20.77 9.08 6.95
CA SER A 124 20.29 9.90 5.84
C SER A 124 19.12 10.79 6.31
N PRO A 125 19.40 12.00 6.83
CA PRO A 125 18.37 12.90 7.36
C PRO A 125 17.30 13.30 6.33
N SER A 126 17.69 13.40 5.05
CA SER A 126 16.77 13.70 3.95
C SER A 126 15.74 12.58 3.78
N VAL A 127 16.19 11.33 3.68
CA VAL A 127 15.29 10.17 3.54
C VAL A 127 14.47 9.97 4.81
N SER A 128 15.04 10.17 5.99
CA SER A 128 14.29 10.09 7.23
C SER A 128 13.20 11.15 7.38
N TRP A 129 13.38 12.34 6.81
CA TRP A 129 12.36 13.39 6.82
C TRP A 129 11.27 13.15 5.78
N TRP A 130 11.66 12.92 4.51
CA TRP A 130 10.74 12.80 3.38
C TRP A 130 10.12 11.41 3.22
N GLY A 131 10.81 10.37 3.68
CA GLY A 131 10.56 8.96 3.42
C GLY A 131 11.34 8.43 2.22
N SER A 132 11.40 7.10 2.08
CA SER A 132 12.04 6.48 0.92
C SER A 132 11.21 6.70 -0.34
N TYR A 133 11.84 6.58 -1.51
CA TYR A 133 11.12 6.61 -2.79
C TYR A 133 9.95 5.62 -2.79
N HIS A 134 10.13 4.38 -2.31
CA HIS A 134 9.05 3.38 -2.38
C HIS A 134 7.84 3.67 -1.46
N ARG A 135 8.03 4.30 -0.29
CA ARG A 135 6.98 4.40 0.74
C ARG A 135 6.58 5.81 1.15
N LEU A 136 7.46 6.80 1.10
CA LEU A 136 7.18 8.17 1.54
C LEU A 136 6.71 8.27 3.02
N GLN A 137 7.12 7.34 3.89
CA GLN A 137 6.68 7.19 5.29
C GLN A 137 7.63 7.86 6.32
N GLY A 138 8.37 8.89 5.90
CA GLY A 138 9.31 9.63 6.78
C GLY A 138 8.62 10.46 7.88
N ALA A 139 9.42 11.18 8.66
CA ALA A 139 8.97 11.96 9.82
C ALA A 139 7.90 13.01 9.48
N TYR A 140 7.95 13.62 8.28
CA TYR A 140 6.90 14.54 7.83
C TYR A 140 5.52 13.84 7.71
N THR A 141 5.49 12.62 7.16
CA THR A 141 4.25 11.82 7.09
C THR A 141 3.78 11.41 8.47
N TYR A 142 4.71 10.95 9.32
CA TYR A 142 4.39 10.55 10.68
C TYR A 142 3.81 11.71 11.51
N ALA A 143 4.37 12.92 11.38
CA ALA A 143 3.82 14.14 11.97
C ALA A 143 2.40 14.42 11.46
N GLY A 144 2.13 14.21 10.18
CA GLY A 144 0.78 14.29 9.61
C GLY A 144 -0.22 13.35 10.29
N TYR A 145 0.18 12.10 10.56
CA TYR A 145 -0.63 11.14 11.32
C TYR A 145 -0.92 11.63 12.75
N LEU A 146 0.09 12.13 13.46
CA LEU A 146 -0.07 12.67 14.82
C LEU A 146 -0.96 13.92 14.86
N ILE A 147 -0.83 14.82 13.87
CA ILE A 147 -1.70 16.00 13.74
C ILE A 147 -3.16 15.56 13.59
N ILE A 148 -3.44 14.61 12.68
CA ILE A 148 -4.79 14.08 12.49
C ILE A 148 -5.29 13.42 13.79
N ALA A 149 -4.45 12.62 14.45
CA ALA A 149 -4.78 11.95 15.71
C ALA A 149 -5.19 12.95 16.80
N VAL A 150 -4.33 13.93 17.09
CA VAL A 150 -4.52 14.91 18.15
C VAL A 150 -5.70 15.83 17.86
N LEU A 151 -5.84 16.30 16.60
CA LEU A 151 -6.96 17.17 16.23
C LEU A 151 -8.29 16.43 16.24
N THR A 152 -8.32 15.15 15.84
CA THR A 152 -9.51 14.29 15.99
C THR A 152 -9.84 14.10 17.46
N ALA A 153 -8.86 13.74 18.29
CA ALA A 153 -9.02 13.56 19.72
C ALA A 153 -9.46 14.84 20.43
N ALA A 154 -9.10 16.03 19.93
CA ALA A 154 -9.50 17.33 20.48
C ALA A 154 -10.92 17.77 20.06
N HIS A 155 -11.39 17.36 18.88
CA HIS A 155 -12.63 17.89 18.28
C HIS A 155 -13.78 16.90 18.13
N LEU A 156 -13.53 15.59 18.30
CA LEU A 156 -14.58 14.57 18.34
C LEU A 156 -15.32 14.63 19.68
N ARG A 157 -16.41 15.40 19.73
CA ARG A 157 -17.15 15.73 20.96
C ARG A 157 -18.65 15.50 20.86
N GLN A 158 -19.21 15.40 19.67
CA GLN A 158 -20.65 15.31 19.46
C GLN A 158 -21.06 13.93 18.95
N PRO A 159 -22.20 13.37 19.40
CA PRO A 159 -22.73 12.10 18.88
C PRO A 159 -22.95 12.11 17.37
N SER A 160 -23.28 13.27 16.80
CA SER A 160 -23.43 13.42 15.35
C SER A 160 -22.13 13.24 14.57
N GLN A 161 -20.99 13.66 15.15
CA GLN A 161 -19.66 13.46 14.57
C GLN A 161 -19.28 11.98 14.62
N LEU A 162 -19.60 11.32 15.74
CA LEU A 162 -19.41 9.89 15.88
C LEU A 162 -20.17 9.09 14.81
N ARG A 163 -21.44 9.41 14.59
CA ARG A 163 -22.25 8.76 13.54
C ARG A 163 -21.63 8.92 12.16
N ARG A 164 -21.12 10.13 11.85
CA ARG A 164 -20.42 10.37 10.58
C ARG A 164 -19.13 9.56 10.48
N LEU A 165 -18.31 9.51 11.54
CA LEU A 165 -17.09 8.71 11.59
C LEU A 165 -17.37 7.23 11.32
N GLN A 166 -18.34 6.64 12.04
CA GLN A 166 -18.71 5.23 11.85
C GLN A 166 -19.25 4.97 10.44
N HIS A 167 -20.14 5.85 9.95
CA HIS A 167 -20.68 5.75 8.59
C HIS A 167 -19.57 5.81 7.54
N THR A 168 -18.63 6.75 7.67
CA THR A 168 -17.49 6.90 6.77
C THR A 168 -16.63 5.64 6.74
N VAL A 169 -16.27 5.08 7.89
CA VAL A 169 -15.50 3.82 7.95
C VAL A 169 -16.23 2.67 7.23
N VAL A 170 -17.53 2.51 7.48
CA VAL A 170 -18.34 1.46 6.87
C VAL A 170 -18.44 1.66 5.36
N ILE A 171 -18.83 2.85 4.90
CA ILE A 171 -19.09 3.10 3.48
C ILE A 171 -17.82 3.13 2.63
N THR A 172 -16.68 3.54 3.20
CA THR A 172 -15.39 3.48 2.49
C THR A 172 -14.91 2.05 2.29
N SER A 173 -15.14 1.17 3.26
CA SER A 173 -14.73 -0.24 3.15
C SER A 173 -15.56 -1.04 2.13
N LEU A 174 -16.79 -0.59 1.83
CA LEU A 174 -17.71 -1.27 0.93
C LEU A 174 -17.19 -1.42 -0.50
N PRO A 175 -16.85 -0.34 -1.25
CA PRO A 175 -16.37 -0.48 -2.62
C PRO A 175 -15.08 -1.30 -2.68
N ILE A 176 -14.20 -1.19 -1.68
CA ILE A 176 -12.95 -1.95 -1.59
C ILE A 176 -13.25 -3.45 -1.46
N ALA A 177 -14.16 -3.82 -0.56
CA ALA A 177 -14.51 -5.21 -0.34
C ALA A 177 -15.33 -5.80 -1.51
N VAL A 178 -16.23 -5.03 -2.13
CA VAL A 178 -16.95 -5.44 -3.36
C VAL A 178 -15.96 -5.65 -4.51
N TYR A 179 -14.96 -4.78 -4.66
CA TYR A 179 -13.95 -4.94 -5.69
C TYR A 179 -13.14 -6.24 -5.53
N ALA A 180 -12.77 -6.59 -4.29
CA ALA A 180 -12.13 -7.86 -3.99
C ALA A 180 -13.01 -9.06 -4.41
N VAL A 181 -14.33 -9.00 -4.19
CA VAL A 181 -15.26 -10.04 -4.66
C VAL A 181 -15.22 -10.18 -6.18
N PHE A 182 -15.19 -9.07 -6.93
CA PHE A 182 -15.12 -9.12 -8.39
C PHE A 182 -13.80 -9.66 -8.90
N GLN A 183 -12.68 -9.30 -8.27
CA GLN A 183 -11.38 -9.89 -8.58
C GLN A 183 -11.39 -11.41 -8.42
N HIS A 184 -11.97 -11.93 -7.33
CA HIS A 184 -12.04 -13.37 -7.08
C HIS A 184 -12.73 -14.13 -8.21
N PHE A 185 -13.77 -13.54 -8.80
CA PHE A 185 -14.54 -14.14 -9.89
C PHE A 185 -13.96 -13.86 -11.30
N GLY A 186 -12.74 -13.31 -11.41
CA GLY A 186 -12.09 -13.02 -12.70
C GLY A 186 -12.76 -11.88 -13.47
N LYS A 187 -13.40 -10.96 -12.76
CA LYS A 187 -14.24 -9.89 -13.32
C LYS A 187 -13.62 -8.50 -13.21
N ASP A 188 -12.31 -8.44 -13.02
CA ASP A 188 -11.54 -7.20 -12.92
C ASP A 188 -11.12 -6.72 -14.32
N PRO A 189 -11.45 -5.49 -14.75
CA PRO A 189 -11.06 -4.98 -16.05
C PRO A 189 -9.68 -4.31 -16.06
N LEU A 190 -8.99 -4.19 -14.91
CA LEU A 190 -7.63 -3.64 -14.87
C LEU A 190 -6.59 -4.72 -15.22
N PRO A 191 -5.57 -4.41 -16.04
CA PRO A 191 -4.52 -5.36 -16.41
C PRO A 191 -3.50 -5.50 -15.27
N TRP A 192 -3.67 -6.53 -14.44
CA TRP A 192 -2.72 -6.85 -13.35
C TRP A 192 -1.58 -7.74 -13.85
N ALA A 193 -0.37 -7.44 -13.40
CA ALA A 193 0.80 -8.29 -13.68
C ALA A 193 0.80 -9.62 -12.88
N GLN A 194 0.00 -9.72 -11.82
CA GLN A 194 -0.09 -10.88 -10.94
C GLN A 194 -1.51 -11.44 -10.94
N ASP A 195 -1.66 -12.74 -10.65
CA ASP A 195 -2.98 -13.36 -10.48
C ASP A 195 -3.68 -12.82 -9.22
N VAL A 196 -4.74 -12.03 -9.44
CA VAL A 196 -5.60 -11.44 -8.41
C VAL A 196 -6.85 -12.28 -8.10
N THR A 197 -7.07 -13.38 -8.81
CA THR A 197 -8.25 -14.25 -8.62
C THR A 197 -8.06 -15.20 -7.43
N GLY A 198 -6.87 -15.81 -7.32
CA GLY A 198 -6.51 -16.69 -6.21
C GLY A 198 -6.26 -15.96 -4.89
N ARG A 199 -5.72 -14.73 -4.95
CA ARG A 199 -5.49 -13.85 -3.79
C ARG A 199 -5.85 -12.42 -4.13
N VAL A 200 -7.03 -12.01 -3.68
CA VAL A 200 -7.60 -10.69 -4.00
C VAL A 200 -6.82 -9.55 -3.34
N THR A 201 -6.65 -8.44 -4.06
CA THR A 201 -5.80 -7.31 -3.67
C THR A 201 -6.54 -5.97 -3.61
N ALA A 202 -7.63 -5.85 -4.39
CA ALA A 202 -8.47 -4.68 -4.56
C ALA A 202 -7.66 -3.37 -4.73
N ASN A 203 -8.14 -2.28 -4.15
CA ASN A 203 -7.51 -0.95 -4.20
C ASN A 203 -6.14 -0.89 -3.52
N ALA A 204 -5.75 -1.92 -2.77
CA ALA A 204 -4.52 -1.93 -2.00
C ALA A 204 -3.32 -2.46 -2.81
N GLY A 205 -3.56 -3.12 -3.95
CA GLY A 205 -2.52 -3.74 -4.78
C GLY A 205 -1.77 -4.91 -4.13
N ASN A 206 -2.13 -5.24 -2.88
CA ASN A 206 -1.53 -6.31 -2.11
C ASN A 206 -2.59 -6.94 -1.18
N PRO A 207 -2.69 -8.29 -1.13
CA PRO A 207 -3.70 -8.96 -0.33
C PRO A 207 -3.53 -8.75 1.19
N ILE A 208 -2.31 -8.50 1.66
CA ILE A 208 -2.03 -8.23 3.08
C ILE A 208 -2.59 -6.86 3.45
N PHE A 209 -2.30 -5.84 2.63
CA PHE A 209 -2.74 -4.46 2.83
C PHE A 209 -4.27 -4.33 2.81
N LEU A 210 -4.92 -5.02 1.88
CA LEU A 210 -6.38 -5.10 1.81
C LEU A 210 -6.97 -5.62 3.12
N ALA A 211 -6.56 -6.81 3.56
CA ALA A 211 -7.14 -7.44 4.72
C ALA A 211 -6.78 -6.70 6.03
N ALA A 212 -5.56 -6.15 6.13
CA ALA A 212 -5.14 -5.33 7.27
C ALA A 212 -6.01 -4.08 7.46
N HIS A 213 -6.44 -3.44 6.38
CA HIS A 213 -7.40 -2.34 6.45
C HIS A 213 -8.81 -2.83 6.85
N LEU A 214 -9.29 -3.91 6.23
CA LEU A 214 -10.66 -4.40 6.47
C LEU A 214 -10.89 -4.88 7.90
N ILE A 215 -9.90 -5.49 8.56
CA ILE A 215 -10.03 -5.89 9.98
C ILE A 215 -10.22 -4.70 10.92
N MET A 216 -9.73 -3.51 10.57
CA MET A 216 -9.94 -2.28 11.34
C MET A 216 -11.36 -1.74 11.19
N ALA A 217 -11.91 -1.79 9.97
CA ALA A 217 -13.28 -1.39 9.70
C ALA A 217 -14.30 -2.39 10.27
N PHE A 218 -13.97 -3.68 10.25
CA PHE A 218 -14.84 -4.79 10.60
C PHE A 218 -15.51 -4.64 11.98
N PHE A 219 -14.75 -4.33 13.04
CA PHE A 219 -15.33 -4.24 14.39
C PHE A 219 -16.29 -3.05 14.56
N LEU A 220 -16.08 -1.95 13.83
CA LEU A 220 -17.01 -0.82 13.82
C LEU A 220 -18.28 -1.17 13.03
N THR A 221 -18.17 -1.88 11.90
CA THR A 221 -19.34 -2.45 11.19
C THR A 221 -20.11 -3.42 12.08
N LEU A 222 -19.40 -4.30 12.79
CA LEU A 222 -19.98 -5.28 13.71
C LEU A 222 -20.72 -4.60 14.85
N GLU A 223 -20.14 -3.56 15.48
CA GLU A 223 -20.86 -2.77 16.48
C GLU A 223 -22.14 -2.19 15.91
N ARG A 224 -22.10 -1.63 14.69
CA ARG A 224 -23.28 -1.03 14.09
C ARG A 224 -24.38 -2.04 13.81
N ALA A 225 -24.02 -3.21 13.29
CA ALA A 225 -24.91 -4.33 13.06
C ALA A 225 -25.53 -4.82 14.38
N VAL A 226 -24.71 -5.12 15.40
CA VAL A 226 -25.17 -5.61 16.72
C VAL A 226 -26.13 -4.61 17.37
N SER A 227 -25.76 -3.32 17.41
CA SER A 227 -26.60 -2.26 17.96
C SER A 227 -27.92 -2.09 17.20
N CYS A 228 -27.91 -2.28 15.88
CA CYS A 228 -29.11 -2.23 15.04
C CYS A 228 -30.06 -3.41 15.31
N PHE A 229 -29.54 -4.63 15.31
CA PHE A 229 -30.34 -5.82 15.60
C PHE A 229 -30.85 -5.83 17.05
N ALA A 230 -30.03 -5.38 18.01
CA ALA A 230 -30.47 -5.20 19.38
C ALA A 230 -31.66 -4.23 19.48
N PHE A 231 -31.65 -3.13 18.72
CA PHE A 231 -32.77 -2.19 18.65
C PHE A 231 -34.03 -2.84 18.06
N LEU A 232 -33.90 -3.63 16.99
CA LEU A 232 -35.02 -4.36 16.36
C LEU A 232 -35.62 -5.41 17.29
N LEU A 233 -34.79 -6.19 17.97
CA LEU A 233 -35.22 -7.27 18.87
C LEU A 233 -35.87 -6.75 20.16
N THR A 234 -35.49 -5.56 20.63
CA THR A 234 -36.02 -4.97 21.86
C THR A 234 -37.23 -4.05 21.64
N GLY A 235 -37.64 -3.80 20.39
CA GLY A 235 -38.82 -3.01 20.05
C GLY A 235 -38.67 -1.48 20.20
N GLY A 236 -37.44 -0.97 20.30
CA GLY A 236 -37.15 0.46 20.57
C GLY A 236 -37.55 0.93 22.00
N PRO A 237 -37.08 2.11 22.46
CA PRO A 237 -37.44 2.60 23.79
C PRO A 237 -38.95 2.87 23.89
N ARG A 238 -39.63 2.19 24.82
CA ARG A 238 -41.04 2.46 25.18
C ARG A 238 -41.15 3.91 25.68
N PRO A 239 -42.00 4.76 25.09
CA PRO A 239 -42.16 6.13 25.56
C PRO A 239 -43.00 6.13 26.84
N GLY A 240 -42.34 6.33 27.98
CA GLY A 240 -42.98 6.52 29.29
C GLY A 240 -42.85 5.28 30.18
N GLY A 241 -42.07 5.40 31.26
CA GLY A 241 -41.90 4.34 32.24
C GLY A 241 -40.83 4.66 33.28
N ASP A 242 -40.79 5.88 33.81
CA ASP A 242 -40.36 6.05 35.20
C ASP A 242 -41.54 5.61 36.06
N THR A 243 -41.60 4.32 36.38
CA THR A 243 -42.49 3.80 37.42
C THR A 243 -41.67 2.95 38.36
N ALA A 244 -41.68 3.37 39.62
CA ALA A 244 -41.13 2.67 40.77
C ALA A 244 -41.53 1.18 40.80
N PRO A 245 -40.74 0.31 41.46
CA PRO A 245 -41.03 -1.10 41.52
C PRO A 245 -42.27 -1.34 42.39
N GLY A 246 -43.37 -1.76 41.76
CA GLY A 246 -44.53 -2.31 42.47
C GLY A 246 -45.89 -1.93 41.89
N THR A 247 -46.22 -2.41 40.70
CA THR A 247 -47.61 -2.73 40.30
C THR A 247 -47.59 -3.76 39.16
N ALA A 248 -48.55 -4.69 39.21
CA ALA A 248 -48.69 -5.84 38.32
C ALA A 248 -49.02 -5.44 36.86
N PRO A 249 -48.79 -6.32 35.86
CA PRO A 249 -48.84 -5.97 34.45
C PRO A 249 -50.20 -6.29 33.83
N GLU A 250 -51.02 -5.28 33.58
CA GLU A 250 -52.13 -5.37 32.62
C GLU A 250 -52.13 -4.11 31.76
N ASP A 251 -51.51 -4.21 30.58
CA ASP A 251 -52.13 -3.79 29.32
C ASP A 251 -51.23 -4.19 28.14
N LYS A 252 -51.76 -5.12 27.32
CA LYS A 252 -51.22 -5.55 26.05
C LYS A 252 -51.67 -4.57 24.95
N GLN A 253 -50.77 -4.37 23.98
CA GLN A 253 -51.00 -3.78 22.64
C GLN A 253 -51.00 -2.24 22.52
N ALA A 254 -49.79 -1.67 22.52
CA ALA A 254 -49.47 -0.64 21.53
C ALA A 254 -48.45 -1.25 20.55
N ALA A 255 -48.89 -1.58 19.33
CA ALA A 255 -48.03 -2.11 18.29
C ALA A 255 -46.89 -1.10 17.98
N PRO A 256 -45.64 -1.56 17.75
CA PRO A 256 -44.61 -0.69 17.21
C PRO A 256 -45.12 -0.09 15.90
N THR A 257 -45.08 1.24 15.78
CA THR A 257 -45.48 1.91 14.53
C THR A 257 -44.65 1.37 13.36
N PRO A 258 -45.25 0.99 12.21
CA PRO A 258 -44.58 0.30 11.10
C PRO A 258 -43.29 0.96 10.58
N ASP A 259 -43.18 2.28 10.73
CA ASP A 259 -42.10 3.08 10.15
C ASP A 259 -40.75 2.99 10.91
N HIS A 260 -40.77 2.72 12.23
CA HIS A 260 -39.53 2.50 13.00
C HIS A 260 -38.91 1.13 12.74
N SER A 261 -39.73 0.11 12.45
CA SER A 261 -39.25 -1.20 12.02
C SER A 261 -38.60 -1.14 10.64
N LEU A 262 -39.15 -0.39 9.69
CA LEU A 262 -38.62 -0.34 8.33
C LEU A 262 -37.22 0.31 8.26
N ALA A 263 -37.02 1.46 8.94
CA ALA A 263 -35.72 2.13 8.96
C ALA A 263 -34.63 1.29 9.65
N GLY A 264 -35.00 0.60 10.74
CA GLY A 264 -34.10 -0.33 11.42
C GLY A 264 -33.77 -1.56 10.57
N VAL A 265 -34.74 -2.15 9.89
CA VAL A 265 -34.54 -3.30 9.00
C VAL A 265 -33.66 -2.93 7.80
N LEU A 266 -33.90 -1.76 7.17
CA LEU A 266 -33.09 -1.27 6.07
C LEU A 266 -31.62 -1.08 6.51
N ALA A 267 -31.40 -0.38 7.62
CA ALA A 267 -30.04 -0.19 8.15
C ALA A 267 -29.37 -1.51 8.54
N GLY A 268 -30.11 -2.41 9.20
CA GLY A 268 -29.62 -3.73 9.61
C GLY A 268 -29.22 -4.59 8.42
N GLY A 269 -30.04 -4.60 7.36
CA GLY A 269 -29.73 -5.28 6.10
C GLY A 269 -28.48 -4.72 5.43
N CYS A 270 -28.34 -3.38 5.34
CA CYS A 270 -27.14 -2.75 4.81
C CYS A 270 -25.88 -3.09 5.63
N TYR A 271 -25.93 -2.97 6.96
CA TYR A 271 -24.77 -3.29 7.81
C TYR A 271 -24.38 -4.77 7.73
N LEU A 272 -25.36 -5.68 7.70
CA LEU A 272 -25.11 -7.11 7.56
C LEU A 272 -24.47 -7.42 6.20
N PHE A 273 -24.98 -6.82 5.12
CA PHE A 273 -24.40 -6.98 3.78
C PHE A 273 -22.93 -6.53 3.75
N VAL A 274 -22.63 -5.33 4.28
CA VAL A 274 -21.24 -4.83 4.34
C VAL A 274 -20.36 -5.78 5.17
N LEU A 275 -20.85 -6.24 6.32
CA LEU A 275 -20.11 -7.15 7.21
C LEU A 275 -19.76 -8.48 6.51
N VAL A 276 -20.70 -9.07 5.77
CA VAL A 276 -20.48 -10.31 5.02
C VAL A 276 -19.46 -10.11 3.91
N ILE A 277 -19.59 -9.03 3.13
CA ILE A 277 -18.66 -8.73 2.04
C ILE A 277 -17.25 -8.42 2.58
N GLN A 278 -17.13 -7.72 3.72
CA GLN A 278 -15.85 -7.53 4.41
C GLN A 278 -15.20 -8.87 4.80
N LEU A 279 -15.97 -9.81 5.37
CA LEU A 279 -15.47 -11.13 5.76
C LEU A 279 -15.01 -11.96 4.56
N LEU A 280 -15.77 -11.94 3.46
CA LEU A 280 -15.39 -12.64 2.23
C LEU A 280 -14.09 -12.08 1.65
N ALA A 281 -13.94 -10.76 1.58
CA ALA A 281 -12.71 -10.13 1.10
C ALA A 281 -11.50 -10.43 2.02
N ILE A 282 -11.68 -10.41 3.35
CA ILE A 282 -10.61 -10.81 4.30
C ILE A 282 -10.24 -12.28 4.10
N PHE A 283 -11.22 -13.16 3.91
CA PHE A 283 -10.99 -14.59 3.67
C PHE A 283 -10.24 -14.82 2.34
N TRP A 284 -10.73 -14.28 1.22
CA TRP A 284 -10.11 -14.48 -0.09
C TRP A 284 -8.77 -13.77 -0.28
N SER A 285 -8.40 -12.83 0.59
CA SER A 285 -7.02 -12.30 0.62
C SER A 285 -5.98 -13.38 0.95
N GLN A 286 -6.42 -14.43 1.65
CA GLN A 286 -5.60 -15.49 2.20
C GLN A 286 -4.43 -15.01 3.10
N SER A 287 -4.52 -13.84 3.72
CA SER A 287 -3.42 -13.22 4.46
C SER A 287 -3.35 -13.69 5.93
N ARG A 288 -2.26 -14.38 6.31
CA ARG A 288 -2.07 -14.98 7.65
C ARG A 288 -2.16 -13.98 8.80
N GLY A 289 -1.43 -12.86 8.72
CA GLY A 289 -1.41 -11.81 9.75
C GLY A 289 -2.82 -11.25 10.02
N PRO A 290 -3.53 -10.76 8.99
CA PRO A 290 -4.93 -10.32 9.13
C PRO A 290 -5.90 -11.39 9.63
N TRP A 291 -5.74 -12.67 9.24
CA TRP A 291 -6.56 -13.76 9.78
C TRP A 291 -6.34 -13.96 11.29
N LEU A 292 -5.08 -13.97 11.74
CA LEU A 292 -4.74 -14.05 13.17
C LEU A 292 -5.18 -12.81 13.94
N GLY A 293 -5.08 -11.63 13.32
CA GLY A 293 -5.58 -10.37 13.85
C GLY A 293 -7.10 -10.38 14.05
N LEU A 294 -7.86 -10.79 13.03
CA LEU A 294 -9.32 -10.92 13.11
C LEU A 294 -9.74 -11.93 14.17
N ALA A 295 -9.08 -13.10 14.21
CA ALA A 295 -9.36 -14.14 15.20
C ALA A 295 -9.10 -13.65 16.63
N SER A 296 -7.95 -13.00 16.88
CA SER A 296 -7.59 -12.45 18.19
C SER A 296 -8.51 -11.31 18.61
N GLY A 297 -8.82 -10.40 17.69
CA GLY A 297 -9.76 -9.30 17.92
C GLY A 297 -11.17 -9.80 18.22
N MET A 298 -11.66 -10.81 17.49
CA MET A 298 -12.97 -11.43 17.73
C MET A 298 -13.02 -12.16 19.07
N TYR A 299 -11.95 -12.90 19.41
CA TYR A 299 -11.84 -13.57 20.69
C TYR A 299 -11.93 -12.58 21.85
N ILE A 300 -11.19 -11.47 21.77
CA ILE A 300 -11.23 -10.42 22.78
C ILE A 300 -12.55 -9.64 22.76
N PHE A 301 -13.15 -9.40 21.60
CA PHE A 301 -14.47 -8.77 21.49
C PHE A 301 -15.51 -9.55 22.30
N VAL A 302 -15.62 -10.87 22.07
CA VAL A 302 -16.55 -11.74 22.80
C VAL A 302 -16.18 -11.83 24.28
N LEU A 303 -14.89 -11.99 24.60
CA LEU A 303 -14.44 -12.06 25.98
C LEU A 303 -14.83 -10.78 26.75
N LEU A 304 -14.57 -9.60 26.19
CA LEU A 304 -14.92 -8.32 26.80
C LEU A 304 -16.43 -8.06 26.83
N LEU A 305 -17.21 -8.59 25.88
CA LEU A 305 -18.67 -8.56 25.99
C LEU A 305 -19.15 -9.36 27.20
N LEU A 306 -18.62 -10.56 27.41
CA LEU A 306 -18.98 -11.40 28.56
C LEU A 306 -18.53 -10.77 29.88
N THR A 307 -17.30 -10.25 29.95
CA THR A 307 -16.73 -9.70 31.19
C THR A 307 -17.24 -8.29 31.51
N GLY A 308 -17.52 -7.49 30.47
CA GLY A 308 -17.94 -6.09 30.55
C GLY A 308 -19.45 -5.93 30.65
N MET A 309 -20.24 -6.61 29.80
CA MET A 309 -21.71 -6.50 29.84
C MET A 309 -22.33 -7.42 30.90
N ARG A 310 -21.61 -8.46 31.34
CA ARG A 310 -21.99 -9.40 32.40
C ARG A 310 -23.42 -9.96 32.24
N PRO A 311 -23.72 -10.67 31.14
CA PRO A 311 -25.01 -11.35 30.96
C PRO A 311 -25.25 -12.40 32.06
N ARG A 312 -26.47 -12.95 32.14
CA ARG A 312 -26.78 -14.02 33.11
C ARG A 312 -25.81 -15.19 32.94
N ASN A 313 -25.26 -15.70 34.05
CA ASN A 313 -24.24 -16.75 34.09
C ASN A 313 -22.91 -16.38 33.41
N TYR A 314 -22.55 -15.09 33.32
CA TYR A 314 -21.33 -14.63 32.65
C TYR A 314 -20.05 -15.38 33.05
N ARG A 315 -19.87 -15.76 34.33
CA ARG A 315 -18.70 -16.53 34.79
C ARG A 315 -18.57 -17.89 34.10
N VAL A 316 -19.67 -18.60 33.93
CA VAL A 316 -19.71 -19.90 33.23
C VAL A 316 -19.40 -19.71 31.75
N TRP A 317 -20.03 -18.71 31.13
CA TRP A 317 -19.76 -18.38 29.73
C TRP A 317 -18.33 -17.93 29.48
N THR A 318 -17.73 -17.15 30.39
CA THR A 318 -16.32 -16.75 30.32
C THR A 318 -15.40 -17.95 30.47
N ALA A 319 -15.67 -18.89 31.39
CA ALA A 319 -14.88 -20.11 31.53
C ALA A 319 -14.98 -20.99 30.27
N ALA A 320 -16.19 -21.17 29.74
CA ALA A 320 -16.43 -21.92 28.51
C ALA A 320 -15.73 -21.27 27.30
N TRP A 321 -15.77 -19.95 27.18
CA TRP A 321 -15.09 -19.21 26.12
C TRP A 321 -13.57 -19.30 26.22
N ALA A 322 -13.01 -19.22 27.44
CA ALA A 322 -11.59 -19.44 27.66
C ALA A 322 -11.16 -20.87 27.31
N GLY A 323 -11.97 -21.88 27.67
CA GLY A 323 -11.76 -23.26 27.25
C GLY A 323 -11.81 -23.43 25.73
N PHE A 324 -12.76 -22.80 25.05
CA PHE A 324 -12.85 -22.79 23.59
C PHE A 324 -11.61 -22.16 22.94
N GLY A 325 -11.12 -21.04 23.48
CA GLY A 325 -9.87 -20.41 23.04
C GLY A 325 -8.65 -21.33 23.16
N LEU A 326 -8.54 -22.06 24.28
CA LEU A 326 -7.47 -23.05 24.49
C LEU A 326 -7.56 -24.20 23.48
N VAL A 327 -8.75 -24.73 23.24
CA VAL A 327 -8.98 -25.77 22.21
C VAL A 327 -8.60 -25.26 20.82
N GLY A 328 -8.97 -24.02 20.48
CA GLY A 328 -8.59 -23.39 19.22
C GLY A 328 -7.07 -23.23 19.06
N LEU A 329 -6.36 -22.82 20.12
CA LEU A 329 -4.90 -22.72 20.11
C LEU A 329 -4.24 -24.09 19.94
N VAL A 330 -4.70 -25.11 20.66
CA VAL A 330 -4.21 -26.49 20.52
C VAL A 330 -4.46 -27.00 19.12
N LEU A 331 -5.66 -26.79 18.57
CA LEU A 331 -5.99 -27.17 17.20
C LEU A 331 -5.07 -26.48 16.18
N LEU A 332 -4.81 -25.18 16.33
CA LEU A 332 -3.89 -24.45 15.46
C LEU A 332 -2.48 -25.05 15.51
N ILE A 333 -1.96 -25.33 16.71
CA ILE A 333 -0.65 -25.97 16.87
C ILE A 333 -0.64 -27.36 16.22
N VAL A 334 -1.65 -28.19 16.48
CA VAL A 334 -1.76 -29.54 15.91
C VAL A 334 -1.82 -29.50 14.38
N LEU A 335 -2.64 -28.61 13.81
CA LEU A 335 -2.77 -28.43 12.36
C LEU A 335 -1.48 -27.92 11.69
N ASN A 336 -0.58 -27.28 12.43
CA ASN A 336 0.66 -26.73 11.87
C ASN A 336 1.89 -27.61 12.11
N THR A 337 1.86 -28.46 13.14
CA THR A 337 3.03 -29.25 13.58
C THR A 337 2.90 -30.75 13.32
N THR A 338 1.70 -31.27 13.06
CA THR A 338 1.46 -32.70 12.90
C THR A 338 1.16 -33.11 11.46
N ALA A 339 1.24 -34.42 11.19
CA ALA A 339 0.95 -34.99 9.87
C ALA A 339 -0.49 -34.73 9.40
N ILE A 340 -1.45 -34.59 10.32
CA ILE A 340 -2.85 -34.26 10.02
C ILE A 340 -2.92 -32.98 9.20
N GLY A 341 -2.18 -31.95 9.61
CA GLY A 341 -2.10 -30.67 8.89
C GLY A 341 -1.62 -30.80 7.46
N ARG A 342 -0.62 -31.66 7.21
CA ARG A 342 -0.04 -31.84 5.88
C ARG A 342 -1.05 -32.39 4.88
N SER A 343 -1.92 -33.31 5.29
CA SER A 343 -2.98 -33.85 4.44
C SER A 343 -4.03 -32.79 4.06
N PHE A 344 -4.25 -31.78 4.90
CA PHE A 344 -5.19 -30.68 4.62
C PHE A 344 -4.59 -29.55 3.76
N ARG A 345 -3.28 -29.56 3.46
CA ARG A 345 -2.61 -28.49 2.69
C ARG A 345 -3.17 -28.30 1.27
N GLN A 346 -3.66 -29.38 0.66
CA GLN A 346 -4.16 -29.36 -0.71
C GLN A 346 -5.58 -28.77 -0.85
N VAL A 347 -6.29 -28.56 0.26
CA VAL A 347 -7.65 -28.01 0.23
C VAL A 347 -7.59 -26.54 -0.15
N PRO A 348 -8.23 -26.10 -1.26
CA PRO A 348 -8.22 -24.70 -1.69
C PRO A 348 -8.70 -23.75 -0.58
N ASN A 349 -8.06 -22.59 -0.45
CA ASN A 349 -8.28 -21.57 0.59
C ASN A 349 -7.98 -22.00 2.04
N TRP A 350 -8.24 -23.26 2.41
CA TRP A 350 -8.10 -23.77 3.77
C TRP A 350 -6.70 -24.29 4.10
N GLY A 351 -5.94 -24.73 3.09
CA GLY A 351 -4.58 -25.26 3.26
C GLY A 351 -3.64 -24.28 3.96
N ARG A 352 -3.84 -22.97 3.82
CA ARG A 352 -3.03 -21.94 4.50
C ARG A 352 -3.15 -21.94 6.03
N LEU A 353 -4.24 -22.46 6.60
CA LEU A 353 -4.37 -22.60 8.06
C LEU A 353 -3.34 -23.57 8.65
N THR A 354 -2.84 -24.52 7.85
CA THR A 354 -1.88 -25.56 8.25
C THR A 354 -0.42 -25.13 8.12
N THR A 355 -0.18 -23.90 7.64
CA THR A 355 1.16 -23.31 7.45
C THR A 355 1.30 -21.94 8.13
N MET A 356 0.35 -21.57 8.99
CA MET A 356 0.38 -20.32 9.75
C MET A 356 1.62 -20.15 10.63
N LEU A 357 2.10 -21.25 11.23
CA LEU A 357 3.27 -21.25 12.11
C LEU A 357 4.55 -21.72 11.39
N ASP A 358 4.50 -21.93 10.07
CA ASP A 358 5.67 -22.35 9.29
C ASP A 358 6.61 -21.16 9.04
N SER A 359 7.82 -21.27 9.59
CA SER A 359 8.91 -20.30 9.47
C SER A 359 10.11 -20.82 8.69
N ALA A 360 10.09 -22.08 8.24
CA ALA A 360 11.22 -22.73 7.58
C ALA A 360 11.15 -22.64 6.05
N THR A 361 9.99 -22.27 5.49
CA THR A 361 9.79 -22.24 4.04
C THR A 361 9.16 -20.94 3.54
N GLY A 362 9.42 -20.65 2.25
CA GLY A 362 8.82 -19.54 1.51
C GLY A 362 8.93 -18.20 2.23
N THR A 363 7.81 -17.46 2.27
CA THR A 363 7.77 -16.13 2.91
C THR A 363 8.01 -16.15 4.42
N GLY A 364 7.91 -17.32 5.07
CA GLY A 364 8.24 -17.48 6.49
C GLY A 364 9.75 -17.40 6.72
N ARG A 365 10.53 -18.11 5.89
CA ARG A 365 12.00 -18.12 5.96
C ARG A 365 12.60 -16.76 5.66
N VAL A 366 12.10 -16.09 4.61
CA VAL A 366 12.46 -14.71 4.25
C VAL A 366 12.37 -13.77 5.47
N ARG A 367 11.25 -13.81 6.21
CA ARG A 367 11.05 -12.95 7.39
C ARG A 367 12.04 -13.26 8.51
N VAL A 368 12.28 -14.54 8.79
CA VAL A 368 13.24 -14.93 9.83
C VAL A 368 14.64 -14.43 9.50
N LEU A 369 15.09 -14.58 8.24
CA LEU A 369 16.38 -14.08 7.79
C LEU A 369 16.47 -12.54 7.90
N ILE A 370 15.41 -11.81 7.50
CA ILE A 370 15.35 -10.36 7.67
C ILE A 370 15.42 -9.99 9.16
N TRP A 371 14.74 -10.73 10.05
CA TRP A 371 14.80 -10.48 11.50
C TRP A 371 16.17 -10.76 12.09
N GLU A 372 16.88 -11.77 11.59
CA GLU A 372 18.25 -12.09 11.98
C GLU A 372 19.22 -10.97 11.58
N GLY A 373 19.23 -10.57 10.31
CA GLY A 373 20.06 -9.45 9.86
C GLY A 373 19.70 -8.12 10.54
N THR A 374 18.41 -7.90 10.84
CA THR A 374 17.98 -6.70 11.58
C THR A 374 18.42 -6.75 13.04
N ALA A 375 18.42 -7.94 13.67
CA ALA A 375 18.93 -8.10 15.02
C ALA A 375 20.45 -7.82 15.07
N GLU A 376 21.21 -8.35 14.11
CA GLU A 376 22.64 -8.07 13.98
C GLU A 376 22.94 -6.57 13.79
N LEU A 377 22.12 -5.87 12.99
CA LEU A 377 22.19 -4.42 12.78
C LEU A 377 21.90 -3.59 14.06
N ILE A 378 21.08 -4.09 14.98
CA ILE A 378 20.68 -3.33 16.18
C ILE A 378 21.59 -3.61 17.37
N PHE A 379 22.16 -4.82 17.45
CA PHE A 379 23.12 -5.15 18.49
C PHE A 379 24.48 -4.48 18.22
N PRO A 380 25.33 -4.29 19.25
CA PRO A 380 26.64 -3.66 19.07
C PRO A 380 27.46 -4.32 17.96
N HIS A 381 27.88 -3.53 16.98
CA HIS A 381 28.68 -3.95 15.82
C HIS A 381 29.64 -2.83 15.39
N GLU A 382 30.55 -3.12 14.47
CA GLU A 382 31.46 -2.14 13.88
C GLU A 382 30.70 -1.05 13.09
N PRO A 383 31.15 0.22 13.08
CA PRO A 383 30.46 1.29 12.38
C PRO A 383 30.20 1.02 10.89
N LEU A 384 29.10 1.59 10.38
CA LEU A 384 28.88 1.66 8.94
C LEU A 384 29.91 2.62 8.32
N THR A 385 30.64 2.15 7.31
CA THR A 385 31.63 2.95 6.58
C THR A 385 31.01 3.51 5.30
N TYR A 386 31.11 4.82 5.10
CA TYR A 386 30.68 5.53 3.91
C TYR A 386 31.68 5.31 2.75
N PRO A 387 31.28 5.53 1.47
CA PRO A 387 32.19 5.39 0.33
C PRO A 387 33.41 6.32 0.36
N ASP A 388 33.37 7.41 1.14
CA ASP A 388 34.51 8.32 1.36
C ASP A 388 35.48 7.84 2.46
N GLY A 389 35.23 6.65 3.02
CA GLY A 389 36.04 6.03 4.07
C GLY A 389 35.76 6.53 5.48
N LYS A 390 34.80 7.44 5.67
CA LYS A 390 34.38 7.87 7.01
C LYS A 390 33.46 6.82 7.63
N ASP A 391 33.54 6.69 8.95
CA ASP A 391 32.63 5.83 9.71
C ASP A 391 31.45 6.63 10.27
N ASP A 392 30.32 5.96 10.52
CA ASP A 392 29.17 6.51 11.23
C ASP A 392 29.56 6.96 12.65
N PRO A 393 29.63 8.29 12.92
CA PRO A 393 30.11 8.80 14.20
C PRO A 393 29.12 8.54 15.34
N VAL A 394 27.88 8.15 15.03
CA VAL A 394 26.81 7.92 16.01
C VAL A 394 26.59 6.41 16.26
N ASN A 395 27.40 5.53 15.65
CA ASN A 395 27.28 4.08 15.77
C ASN A 395 27.06 3.56 17.21
N PRO A 396 27.83 3.99 18.24
CA PRO A 396 27.65 3.50 19.61
C PRO A 396 26.26 3.79 20.22
N PHE A 397 25.55 4.79 19.69
CA PHE A 397 24.22 5.17 20.15
C PHE A 397 23.09 4.58 19.30
N ARG A 398 23.38 3.93 18.17
CA ARG A 398 22.37 3.32 17.27
C ARG A 398 21.40 2.36 17.98
N PRO A 399 21.82 1.52 18.95
CA PRO A 399 20.87 0.70 19.70
C PRO A 399 19.83 1.54 20.48
N LEU A 400 20.16 2.76 20.87
CA LEU A 400 19.29 3.66 21.64
C LEU A 400 18.40 4.54 20.75
N ILE A 401 18.94 5.08 19.66
CA ILE A 401 18.26 6.09 18.81
C ILE A 401 17.87 5.59 17.42
N GLY A 402 18.38 4.44 16.98
CA GLY A 402 18.13 3.87 15.65
C GLY A 402 18.92 4.54 14.51
N TYR A 403 18.66 4.08 13.30
CA TYR A 403 19.26 4.54 12.05
C TYR A 403 18.46 5.64 11.35
N GLY A 404 17.26 5.94 11.85
CA GLY A 404 16.33 6.90 11.29
C GLY A 404 15.13 6.23 10.60
N PRO A 405 13.97 6.92 10.51
CA PRO A 405 12.84 6.43 9.72
C PRO A 405 13.24 6.13 8.27
N GLU A 406 12.71 5.05 7.69
CA GLU A 406 12.84 4.72 6.26
C GLU A 406 14.26 4.41 5.74
N THR A 407 15.24 4.21 6.61
CA THR A 407 16.65 3.95 6.23
C THR A 407 17.09 2.50 6.38
N LEU A 408 16.18 1.58 6.74
CA LEU A 408 16.53 0.16 6.95
C LEU A 408 17.25 -0.46 5.74
N TRP A 409 16.74 -0.25 4.53
CA TRP A 409 17.33 -0.79 3.30
C TRP A 409 18.76 -0.30 3.01
N MET A 410 19.18 0.82 3.60
CA MET A 410 20.56 1.33 3.50
C MET A 410 21.45 0.67 4.56
N ALA A 411 20.94 0.59 5.79
CA ALA A 411 21.69 0.08 6.94
C ALA A 411 21.82 -1.44 6.92
N PHE A 412 20.82 -2.15 6.37
CA PHE A 412 20.71 -3.61 6.39
C PHE A 412 21.71 -4.31 5.49
N ASN A 413 22.15 -3.68 4.39
CA ASN A 413 22.93 -4.34 3.35
C ASN A 413 24.23 -5.02 3.84
N ARG A 414 24.89 -4.43 4.85
CA ARG A 414 26.08 -5.02 5.48
C ARG A 414 25.76 -6.28 6.29
N PHE A 415 24.54 -6.36 6.82
CA PHE A 415 24.01 -7.46 7.63
C PHE A 415 23.09 -8.39 6.83
N TYR A 416 23.15 -8.29 5.50
CA TYR A 416 22.36 -9.11 4.60
C TYR A 416 22.76 -10.59 4.77
N PRO A 417 21.86 -11.49 5.21
CA PRO A 417 22.20 -12.90 5.31
C PRO A 417 22.34 -13.51 3.91
N PRO A 418 23.47 -14.17 3.55
CA PRO A 418 23.67 -14.69 2.20
C PRO A 418 22.55 -15.64 1.73
N GLU A 419 22.00 -16.46 2.63
CA GLU A 419 20.89 -17.37 2.33
C GLU A 419 19.64 -16.65 1.79
N LEU A 420 19.43 -15.38 2.14
CA LEU A 420 18.27 -14.61 1.69
C LEU A 420 18.23 -14.49 0.15
N ALA A 421 19.38 -14.48 -0.51
CA ALA A 421 19.50 -14.42 -1.97
C ALA A 421 18.96 -15.68 -2.67
N GLN A 422 18.75 -16.78 -1.95
CA GLN A 422 18.14 -18.01 -2.46
C GLN A 422 16.60 -18.02 -2.35
N TRP A 423 16.04 -17.12 -1.53
CA TRP A 423 14.60 -17.02 -1.26
C TRP A 423 13.95 -15.79 -1.89
N GLU A 424 14.70 -14.69 -2.02
CA GLU A 424 14.31 -13.47 -2.72
C GLU A 424 15.22 -13.23 -3.92
N SER A 425 14.92 -12.20 -4.73
CA SER A 425 15.82 -11.78 -5.81
C SER A 425 17.20 -11.44 -5.22
N ARG A 426 18.28 -11.87 -5.89
CA ARG A 426 19.68 -11.70 -5.44
C ARG A 426 20.15 -10.25 -5.25
N ASN A 427 19.37 -9.30 -5.72
CA ASN A 427 19.58 -7.85 -5.59
C ASN A 427 18.51 -7.15 -4.73
N ALA A 428 17.56 -7.90 -4.15
CA ALA A 428 16.53 -7.33 -3.31
C ALA A 428 17.08 -7.08 -1.90
N SER A 429 16.90 -5.84 -1.42
CA SER A 429 17.17 -5.46 -0.03
C SER A 429 15.86 -5.07 0.66
N PRO A 430 15.60 -5.52 1.90
CA PRO A 430 14.36 -5.23 2.59
C PRO A 430 14.26 -3.78 3.03
N ASP A 431 13.14 -3.13 2.69
CA ASP A 431 12.81 -1.77 3.16
C ASP A 431 12.10 -1.74 4.52
N ARG A 432 11.68 -2.92 5.00
CA ARG A 432 11.02 -3.19 6.28
C ARG A 432 11.38 -4.55 6.83
N ALA A 433 11.44 -4.63 8.15
CA ALA A 433 11.59 -5.89 8.87
C ALA A 433 10.33 -6.77 8.83
N HIS A 434 9.21 -6.26 8.30
CA HIS A 434 7.90 -6.95 8.31
C HIS A 434 7.43 -7.31 9.73
N ASN A 435 7.83 -6.50 10.70
CA ASN A 435 7.53 -6.66 12.10
C ASN A 435 7.75 -5.30 12.80
N GLU A 436 6.68 -4.77 13.41
CA GLU A 436 6.73 -3.44 14.04
C GLU A 436 7.76 -3.33 15.19
N THR A 437 8.09 -4.42 15.90
CA THR A 437 9.13 -4.39 16.95
C THR A 437 10.51 -4.17 16.34
N TRP A 438 10.87 -4.94 15.32
CA TRP A 438 12.14 -4.78 14.61
C TRP A 438 12.22 -3.47 13.84
N ASP A 439 11.14 -3.06 13.17
CA ASP A 439 11.06 -1.75 12.50
C ASP A 439 11.23 -0.59 13.50
N SER A 440 10.58 -0.65 14.67
CA SER A 440 10.71 0.39 15.71
C SER A 440 12.15 0.49 16.22
N LEU A 441 12.79 -0.64 16.50
CA LEU A 441 14.17 -0.67 16.98
C LEU A 441 15.16 -0.19 15.92
N ALA A 442 15.03 -0.64 14.67
CA ALA A 442 15.91 -0.22 13.59
C ALA A 442 15.77 1.28 13.28
N MET A 443 14.53 1.79 13.22
CA MET A 443 14.27 3.18 12.82
C MET A 443 14.50 4.19 13.94
N THR A 444 14.14 3.82 15.17
CA THR A 444 14.05 4.77 16.30
C THR A 444 14.73 4.31 17.59
N GLY A 445 15.40 3.16 17.54
CA GLY A 445 16.14 2.57 18.64
C GLY A 445 15.27 2.16 19.81
N ALA A 446 15.91 1.84 20.93
CA ALA A 446 15.23 1.52 22.18
C ALA A 446 14.29 2.65 22.65
N LEU A 447 14.63 3.93 22.40
CA LEU A 447 13.76 5.05 22.79
C LEU A 447 12.39 4.99 22.10
N GLY A 448 12.39 4.79 20.78
CA GLY A 448 11.13 4.71 20.03
C GLY A 448 10.39 3.41 20.26
N PHE A 449 11.09 2.28 20.37
CA PHE A 449 10.47 1.00 20.75
C PHE A 449 9.78 1.07 22.12
N LEU A 450 10.43 1.68 23.12
CA LEU A 450 9.85 1.86 24.46
C LEU A 450 8.67 2.84 24.41
N ALA A 451 8.76 3.92 23.63
CA ALA A 451 7.64 4.86 23.45
C ALA A 451 6.44 4.20 22.76
N ASN A 452 6.67 3.37 21.75
CA ASN A 452 5.64 2.60 21.06
C ASN A 452 5.01 1.53 21.97
N SER A 453 5.83 0.79 22.71
CA SER A 453 5.37 -0.17 23.72
C SER A 453 4.52 0.53 24.80
N LEU A 454 4.98 1.68 25.29
CA LEU A 454 4.24 2.48 26.27
C LEU A 454 2.90 2.98 25.71
N LEU A 455 2.81 3.32 24.42
CA LEU A 455 1.56 3.69 23.78
C LEU A 455 0.54 2.54 23.87
N PHE A 456 0.89 1.35 23.39
CA PHE A 456 -0.02 0.19 23.41
C PHE A 456 -0.38 -0.25 24.83
N LEU A 457 0.60 -0.32 25.74
CA LEU A 457 0.36 -0.64 27.15
C LEU A 457 -0.58 0.37 27.81
N SER A 458 -0.43 1.66 27.49
CA SER A 458 -1.32 2.70 27.98
C SER A 458 -2.73 2.55 27.42
N ILE A 459 -2.87 2.25 26.12
CA ILE A 459 -4.18 1.99 25.49
C ILE A 459 -4.88 0.82 26.19
N PHE A 460 -4.19 -0.30 26.37
CA PHE A 460 -4.75 -1.50 27.00
C PHE A 460 -5.13 -1.21 28.46
N PHE A 461 -4.23 -0.60 29.24
CA PHE A 461 -4.48 -0.26 30.63
C PHE A 461 -5.70 0.66 30.81
N TRP A 462 -5.74 1.77 30.07
CA TRP A 462 -6.84 2.74 30.18
C TRP A 462 -8.15 2.17 29.66
N ALA A 463 -8.14 1.38 28.59
CA ALA A 463 -9.34 0.68 28.13
C ALA A 463 -9.89 -0.28 29.19
N MET A 464 -9.03 -1.07 29.84
CA MET A 464 -9.44 -1.95 30.94
C MET A 464 -9.97 -1.16 32.14
N ARG A 465 -9.35 -0.02 32.46
CA ARG A 465 -9.82 0.89 33.51
C ARG A 465 -11.19 1.49 33.18
N TRP A 466 -11.42 1.93 31.95
CA TRP A 466 -12.70 2.49 31.51
C TRP A 466 -13.81 1.44 31.39
N LEU A 467 -13.47 0.18 31.16
CA LEU A 467 -14.39 -0.96 31.23
C LEU A 467 -14.62 -1.45 32.68
N GLY A 468 -13.99 -0.82 33.68
CA GLY A 468 -14.13 -1.18 35.08
C GLY A 468 -13.46 -2.51 35.46
N LEU A 469 -12.52 -2.99 34.65
CA LEU A 469 -11.75 -4.22 34.88
C LEU A 469 -10.43 -3.97 35.65
N VAL A 470 -9.97 -2.73 35.74
CA VAL A 470 -8.81 -2.32 36.58
C VAL A 470 -9.28 -1.22 37.54
N ARG A 471 -9.50 -1.56 38.81
CA ARG A 471 -10.12 -0.66 39.80
C ARG A 471 -9.12 -0.17 40.83
N SER A 472 -8.26 -1.07 41.28
CA SER A 472 -7.32 -0.84 42.39
C SER A 472 -5.86 -0.88 41.93
N ARG A 473 -4.94 -0.44 42.81
CA ARG A 473 -3.50 -0.59 42.59
C ARG A 473 -3.08 -2.06 42.47
N ARG A 474 -3.76 -2.97 43.19
CA ARG A 474 -3.51 -4.42 43.09
C ARG A 474 -3.86 -4.95 41.70
N ASP A 475 -5.01 -4.55 41.16
CA ASP A 475 -5.43 -4.90 39.79
C ASP A 475 -4.44 -4.39 38.75
N ALA A 476 -3.95 -3.15 38.92
CA ALA A 476 -2.95 -2.57 38.03
C ALA A 476 -1.62 -3.34 38.07
N ILE A 477 -1.13 -3.70 39.26
CA ILE A 477 0.09 -4.51 39.41
C ILE A 477 -0.11 -5.88 38.76
N LEU A 478 -1.24 -6.54 39.01
CA LEU A 478 -1.55 -7.84 38.40
C LEU A 478 -1.62 -7.74 36.88
N PHE A 479 -2.28 -6.70 36.34
CA PHE A 479 -2.37 -6.43 34.91
C PHE A 479 -0.97 -6.34 34.28
N PHE A 480 -0.12 -5.42 34.74
CA PHE A 480 1.22 -5.26 34.18
C PHE A 480 2.09 -6.50 34.39
N SER A 481 1.95 -7.19 35.52
CA SER A 481 2.70 -8.43 35.80
C SER A 481 2.29 -9.57 34.86
N MET A 482 1.00 -9.72 34.54
CA MET A 482 0.54 -10.75 33.60
C MET A 482 0.97 -10.46 32.17
N LEU A 483 0.89 -9.20 31.73
CA LEU A 483 1.36 -8.78 30.42
C LEU A 483 2.88 -9.01 30.28
N ALA A 484 3.68 -8.38 31.16
CA ALA A 484 5.14 -8.50 31.11
C ALA A 484 5.60 -9.95 31.33
N GLY A 485 4.97 -10.67 32.27
CA GLY A 485 5.24 -12.09 32.52
C GLY A 485 4.93 -12.96 31.31
N GLY A 486 3.83 -12.70 30.58
CA GLY A 486 3.50 -13.40 29.34
C GLY A 486 4.54 -13.15 28.23
N GLY A 487 4.98 -11.90 28.05
CA GLY A 487 6.04 -11.52 27.11
C GLY A 487 7.38 -12.20 27.43
N ILE A 488 7.82 -12.13 28.69
CA ILE A 488 9.08 -12.73 29.15
C ILE A 488 9.02 -14.26 29.03
N LEU A 489 7.94 -14.90 29.49
CA LEU A 489 7.80 -16.35 29.47
C LEU A 489 7.84 -16.91 28.05
N LEU A 490 7.11 -16.30 27.11
CA LEU A 490 7.07 -16.77 25.73
C LEU A 490 8.42 -16.60 25.04
N SER A 491 9.06 -15.43 25.23
CA SER A 491 10.41 -15.18 24.71
C SER A 491 11.43 -16.16 25.29
N ALA A 492 11.44 -16.37 26.61
CA ALA A 492 12.36 -17.30 27.28
C ALA A 492 12.15 -18.75 26.81
N LEU A 493 10.89 -19.18 26.64
CA LEU A 493 10.58 -20.53 26.15
C LEU A 493 11.19 -20.80 24.77
N PHE A 494 11.15 -19.83 23.86
CA PHE A 494 11.71 -19.97 22.52
C PHE A 494 13.25 -19.97 22.55
N GLN A 495 13.85 -19.11 23.37
CA GLN A 495 15.31 -19.08 23.52
C GLN A 495 15.86 -20.38 24.13
N VAL A 496 15.19 -20.95 25.15
CA VAL A 496 15.56 -22.26 25.73
C VAL A 496 15.45 -23.40 24.70
N ARG A 497 14.60 -23.25 23.68
CA ARG A 497 14.48 -24.22 22.56
C ARG A 497 15.48 -23.98 21.43
N GLY A 498 16.44 -23.06 21.60
CA GLY A 498 17.44 -22.75 20.58
C GLY A 498 16.87 -22.05 19.35
N VAL A 499 15.70 -21.40 19.46
CA VAL A 499 15.12 -20.63 18.37
C VAL A 499 15.82 -19.28 18.26
N SER A 500 16.11 -18.86 17.02
CA SER A 500 16.74 -17.59 16.68
C SER A 500 16.20 -16.39 17.46
N ILE A 501 17.10 -15.47 17.82
CA ILE A 501 16.77 -14.22 18.51
C ILE A 501 15.83 -13.34 17.69
N GLY A 502 15.79 -13.52 16.35
CA GLY A 502 14.86 -12.85 15.45
C GLY A 502 13.38 -13.03 15.85
N PHE A 503 13.03 -14.12 16.54
CA PHE A 503 11.66 -14.36 17.02
C PHE A 503 11.25 -13.47 18.20
N LEU A 504 12.17 -12.77 18.87
CA LEU A 504 11.81 -11.82 19.93
C LEU A 504 10.80 -10.77 19.46
N GLY A 505 10.90 -10.33 18.20
CA GLY A 505 9.98 -9.38 17.59
C GLY A 505 8.53 -9.87 17.50
N VAL A 506 8.27 -11.18 17.55
CA VAL A 506 6.92 -11.76 17.55
C VAL A 506 6.54 -12.32 18.92
N ASN A 507 7.49 -12.90 19.65
CA ASN A 507 7.25 -13.52 20.95
C ASN A 507 6.87 -12.50 22.01
N TRP A 508 7.58 -11.36 22.06
CA TRP A 508 7.27 -10.28 23.00
C TRP A 508 5.81 -9.78 22.84
N PRO A 509 5.36 -9.30 21.67
CA PRO A 509 3.99 -8.81 21.49
C PRO A 509 2.93 -9.91 21.64
N THR A 510 3.21 -11.13 21.19
CA THR A 510 2.28 -12.26 21.37
C THR A 510 2.08 -12.59 22.84
N GLY A 511 3.17 -12.62 23.62
CA GLY A 511 3.13 -12.85 25.05
C GLY A 511 2.38 -11.75 25.81
N LEU A 512 2.47 -10.48 25.39
CA LEU A 512 1.67 -9.38 25.93
C LEU A 512 0.15 -9.61 25.71
N ILE A 513 -0.26 -10.06 24.52
CA ILE A 513 -1.67 -10.38 24.24
C ILE A 513 -2.16 -11.59 25.03
N LEU A 514 -1.35 -12.64 25.17
CA LEU A 514 -1.68 -13.80 26.01
C LEU A 514 -1.83 -13.40 27.49
N GLY A 515 -0.95 -12.52 27.98
CA GLY A 515 -1.05 -11.94 29.31
C GLY A 515 -2.30 -11.09 29.51
N LEU A 516 -2.70 -10.31 28.50
CA LEU A 516 -3.96 -9.55 28.50
C LEU A 516 -5.18 -10.48 28.55
N ILE A 517 -5.22 -11.53 27.73
CA ILE A 517 -6.29 -12.54 27.73
C ILE A 517 -6.40 -13.20 29.10
N ALA A 518 -5.26 -13.61 29.68
CA ALA A 518 -5.22 -14.24 30.99
C ALA A 518 -5.73 -13.29 32.09
N TYR A 519 -5.32 -12.02 32.07
CA TYR A 519 -5.81 -11.01 33.00
C TYR A 519 -7.32 -10.79 32.90
N VAL A 520 -7.86 -10.56 31.70
CA VAL A 520 -9.29 -10.31 31.51
C VAL A 520 -10.13 -11.51 31.95
N THR A 521 -9.66 -12.72 31.66
CA THR A 521 -10.32 -13.96 32.10
C THR A 521 -10.33 -14.05 33.62
N LEU A 522 -9.20 -13.80 34.28
CA LEU A 522 -9.06 -13.87 35.74
C LEU A 522 -9.84 -12.76 36.47
N ALA A 523 -9.89 -11.55 35.91
CA ALA A 523 -10.56 -10.39 36.49
C ALA A 523 -12.04 -10.65 36.81
N VAL A 524 -12.73 -11.48 36.01
CA VAL A 524 -14.13 -11.87 36.22
C VAL A 524 -14.37 -12.70 37.49
N PHE A 525 -13.37 -13.49 37.89
CA PHE A 525 -13.44 -14.37 39.06
C PHE A 525 -12.97 -13.67 40.33
N LEU A 526 -11.94 -12.83 40.21
CA LEU A 526 -11.38 -12.10 41.35
C LEU A 526 -12.24 -10.92 41.79
N GLN A 527 -12.99 -10.30 40.87
CA GLN A 527 -13.75 -9.08 41.17
C GLN A 527 -15.23 -9.37 41.44
N GLN A 528 -15.75 -8.85 42.55
CA GLN A 528 -17.18 -8.89 42.85
C GLN A 528 -17.97 -7.94 41.94
N ALA A 529 -19.22 -8.29 41.65
CA ALA A 529 -20.12 -7.45 40.87
C ALA A 529 -20.41 -6.15 41.63
N SER A 530 -19.98 -5.01 41.08
CA SER A 530 -20.34 -3.70 41.63
C SER A 530 -21.63 -3.20 40.95
N SER A 531 -22.61 -2.81 41.76
CA SER A 531 -23.90 -2.29 41.32
C SER A 531 -23.84 -0.89 40.69
N ALA A 532 -22.72 -0.17 40.88
CA ALA A 532 -22.63 1.27 40.63
C ALA A 532 -22.21 1.70 39.20
N GLU A 533 -21.77 0.76 38.34
CA GLU A 533 -21.32 1.06 36.96
C GLU A 533 -22.08 0.22 35.92
N ALA A 534 -23.41 0.16 36.02
CA ALA A 534 -24.28 -0.22 34.90
C ALA A 534 -24.26 0.86 33.79
N ALA A 535 -23.05 1.29 33.42
CA ALA A 535 -22.72 2.50 32.69
C ALA A 535 -23.06 2.33 31.21
N HIS A 536 -24.04 3.11 30.73
CA HIS A 536 -24.34 3.40 29.33
C HIS A 536 -23.88 2.35 28.30
N ARG A 537 -24.69 1.29 28.10
CA ARG A 537 -24.37 0.13 27.24
C ARG A 537 -23.80 0.47 25.85
N PRO A 538 -24.32 1.46 25.09
CA PRO A 538 -23.75 1.81 23.77
C PRO A 538 -22.29 2.27 23.84
N ARG A 539 -21.91 2.93 24.93
CA ARG A 539 -20.52 3.36 25.16
C ARG A 539 -19.59 2.19 25.43
N GLN A 540 -20.02 1.26 26.27
CA GLN A 540 -19.25 0.06 26.57
C GLN A 540 -19.02 -0.77 25.31
N LEU A 541 -20.06 -1.02 24.52
CA LEU A 541 -19.95 -1.78 23.28
C LEU A 541 -18.97 -1.14 22.30
N LEU A 542 -18.98 0.18 22.16
CA LEU A 542 -18.08 0.88 21.26
C LEU A 542 -16.64 0.94 21.78
N LEU A 543 -16.42 1.02 23.10
CA LEU A 543 -15.10 0.82 23.71
C LEU A 543 -14.54 -0.57 23.39
N ILE A 544 -15.37 -1.61 23.51
CA ILE A 544 -15.00 -2.99 23.18
C ILE A 544 -14.67 -3.13 21.69
N ALA A 545 -15.51 -2.60 20.79
CA ALA A 545 -15.27 -2.64 19.35
C ALA A 545 -13.97 -1.92 18.96
N SER A 546 -13.74 -0.73 19.50
CA SER A 546 -12.54 0.08 19.24
C SER A 546 -11.27 -0.61 19.73
N LEU A 547 -11.31 -1.17 20.94
CA LEU A 547 -10.19 -1.93 21.50
C LEU A 547 -9.91 -3.21 20.70
N SER A 548 -10.97 -3.92 20.26
CA SER A 548 -10.84 -5.14 19.47
C SER A 548 -10.21 -4.88 18.10
N ALA A 549 -10.56 -3.75 17.46
CA ALA A 549 -9.90 -3.30 16.24
C ALA A 549 -8.41 -3.00 16.46
N ILE A 550 -8.08 -2.27 17.54
CA ILE A 550 -6.68 -1.96 17.88
C ILE A 550 -5.87 -3.24 18.13
N ILE A 551 -6.44 -4.23 18.81
CA ILE A 551 -5.78 -5.51 19.08
C ILE A 551 -5.61 -6.33 17.79
N ALA A 552 -6.63 -6.35 16.92
CA ALA A 552 -6.53 -7.02 15.63
C ALA A 552 -5.38 -6.44 14.79
N HIS A 553 -5.25 -5.11 14.76
CA HIS A 553 -4.13 -4.44 14.11
C HIS A 553 -2.80 -4.67 14.81
N TYR A 554 -2.77 -4.66 16.15
CA TYR A 554 -1.56 -4.95 16.92
C TYR A 554 -0.99 -6.33 16.58
N VAL A 555 -1.84 -7.36 16.46
CA VAL A 555 -1.40 -8.70 16.05
C VAL A 555 -0.94 -8.70 14.58
N GLU A 556 -1.65 -7.99 13.70
CA GLU A 556 -1.34 -7.92 12.28
C GLU A 556 0.02 -7.27 11.98
N ILE A 557 0.37 -6.14 12.60
CA ILE A 557 1.63 -5.41 12.33
C ILE A 557 2.89 -6.13 12.83
N HIS A 558 2.76 -7.12 13.71
CA HIS A 558 3.89 -7.95 14.12
C HIS A 558 4.13 -9.14 13.17
N LEU A 559 3.24 -9.34 12.19
CA LEU A 559 3.34 -10.36 11.14
C LEU A 559 3.24 -9.75 9.73
N GLY A 560 3.27 -8.42 9.64
CA GLY A 560 2.92 -7.62 8.46
C GLY A 560 3.55 -6.23 8.53
N ILE A 561 3.02 -5.28 7.76
CA ILE A 561 3.53 -3.91 7.69
C ILE A 561 2.35 -2.94 7.83
N ALA A 562 2.48 -1.96 8.71
CA ALA A 562 1.52 -0.87 8.81
C ALA A 562 1.67 0.12 7.65
N ILE A 563 0.59 0.26 6.86
CA ILE A 563 0.47 1.15 5.70
C ILE A 563 -0.25 2.46 6.07
N ALA A 564 -0.32 3.40 5.13
CA ALA A 564 -0.96 4.69 5.36
C ALA A 564 -2.42 4.56 5.82
N ALA A 565 -3.17 3.65 5.20
CA ALA A 565 -4.57 3.39 5.54
C ALA A 565 -4.74 2.88 6.98
N THR A 566 -3.96 1.87 7.40
CA THR A 566 -4.07 1.30 8.74
C THR A 566 -3.59 2.26 9.81
N ARG A 567 -2.53 3.05 9.56
CA ARG A 567 -2.04 4.10 10.48
C ARG A 567 -3.09 5.20 10.71
N ILE A 568 -3.77 5.68 9.67
CA ILE A 568 -4.87 6.65 9.82
C ILE A 568 -6.00 6.07 10.67
N TYR A 569 -6.43 4.84 10.36
CA TYR A 569 -7.51 4.19 11.09
C TYR A 569 -7.14 3.94 12.56
N PHE A 570 -5.91 3.47 12.82
CA PHE A 570 -5.39 3.27 14.17
C PHE A 570 -5.48 4.57 14.99
N TRP A 571 -4.92 5.66 14.48
CA TRP A 571 -4.91 6.93 15.20
C TRP A 571 -6.30 7.52 15.42
N THR A 572 -7.20 7.39 14.44
CA THR A 572 -8.58 7.84 14.57
C THR A 572 -9.37 6.98 15.56
N ILE A 573 -9.15 5.66 15.59
CA ILE A 573 -9.78 4.76 16.57
C ILE A 573 -9.22 5.01 17.98
N VAL A 574 -7.93 5.31 18.13
CA VAL A 574 -7.34 5.75 19.42
C VAL A 574 -7.98 7.06 19.89
N ALA A 575 -8.18 8.02 19.00
CA ALA A 575 -8.88 9.27 19.32
C ALA A 575 -10.34 9.03 19.75
N LEU A 576 -11.05 8.11 19.08
CA LEU A 576 -12.39 7.66 19.46
C LEU A 576 -12.38 7.01 20.85
N LEU A 577 -11.48 6.07 21.09
CA LEU A 577 -11.32 5.37 22.36
C LEU A 577 -11.07 6.35 23.51
N LEU A 578 -10.20 7.35 23.30
CA LEU A 578 -9.94 8.40 24.28
C LEU A 578 -11.18 9.24 24.57
N GLY A 579 -11.90 9.68 23.52
CA GLY A 579 -13.12 10.46 23.66
C GLY A 579 -14.23 9.73 24.44
N LEU A 580 -14.40 8.43 24.18
CA LEU A 580 -15.32 7.57 24.91
C LEU A 580 -14.84 7.31 26.33
N GLY A 581 -13.57 6.98 26.52
CA GLY A 581 -12.97 6.65 27.80
C GLY A 581 -13.00 7.80 28.81
N MET A 582 -12.65 8.99 28.33
CA MET A 582 -12.60 10.21 29.13
C MET A 582 -13.97 10.87 29.38
N ASN A 583 -15.07 10.23 28.95
CA ASN A 583 -16.43 10.78 29.01
C ASN A 583 -16.59 12.11 28.22
N TRP A 584 -15.74 12.38 27.23
CA TRP A 584 -15.90 13.56 26.36
C TRP A 584 -16.98 13.35 25.29
N LEU A 585 -17.29 12.09 25.01
CA LEU A 585 -18.24 11.66 23.99
C LEU A 585 -19.15 10.57 24.57
N PHE A 586 -20.47 10.77 24.45
CA PHE A 586 -21.48 9.77 24.80
C PHE A 586 -22.23 9.34 23.54
N PRO A 587 -22.13 8.07 23.10
CA PRO A 587 -22.90 7.58 21.96
C PRO A 587 -24.39 7.58 22.28
N GLU A 588 -25.24 7.96 21.33
CA GLU A 588 -26.69 7.80 21.51
C GLU A 588 -27.12 6.37 21.15
N PRO A 589 -28.25 5.87 21.69
CA PRO A 589 -28.87 4.64 21.20
C PRO A 589 -29.14 4.71 19.69
N PHE A 590 -29.22 3.56 19.03
CA PHE A 590 -29.28 3.45 17.56
C PHE A 590 -30.40 4.25 16.87
N ALA A 591 -31.49 4.59 17.56
CA ALA A 591 -32.50 5.55 17.10
C ALA A 591 -32.48 6.84 17.96
N PRO A 592 -32.00 7.99 17.43
CA PRO A 592 -31.90 9.23 18.21
C PRO A 592 -32.50 10.50 17.55
N ASP A 593 -33.15 11.35 18.35
CA ASP A 593 -33.14 12.84 18.28
C ASP A 593 -34.29 13.39 19.17
N GLN A 594 -34.11 13.40 20.51
CA GLN A 594 -34.75 14.45 21.30
C GLN A 594 -33.83 15.66 21.22
N VAL A 595 -34.26 16.71 20.54
CA VAL A 595 -33.61 18.01 20.64
C VAL A 595 -33.54 18.35 22.12
N SER A 596 -32.34 18.30 22.70
CA SER A 596 -32.02 18.95 23.97
C SER A 596 -32.25 20.44 23.77
N ALA A 597 -33.49 20.89 23.94
CA ALA A 597 -33.79 22.28 24.14
C ALA A 597 -32.92 22.73 25.32
N SER A 598 -32.00 23.66 25.06
CA SER A 598 -31.26 24.32 26.12
C SER A 598 -32.28 24.81 27.16
N GLN A 599 -32.15 24.31 28.38
CA GLN A 599 -32.69 24.84 29.63
C GLN A 599 -33.61 26.05 29.43
N ALA A 600 -34.90 25.79 29.24
CA ALA A 600 -35.88 26.79 29.63
C ALA A 600 -35.73 26.94 31.14
N ALA A 601 -35.15 28.06 31.58
CA ALA A 601 -35.01 28.41 32.98
C ALA A 601 -36.35 28.19 33.71
N PRO A 602 -36.34 27.71 34.96
CA PRO A 602 -37.56 27.69 35.76
C PRO A 602 -38.08 29.12 35.82
N ARG A 603 -39.32 29.33 35.38
CA ARG A 603 -40.02 30.59 35.61
C ARG A 603 -40.28 30.67 37.11
N GLY A 604 -39.33 31.26 37.83
CA GLY A 604 -39.55 31.81 39.14
C GLY A 604 -40.62 32.90 39.03
N GLU A 605 -41.54 32.86 39.99
CA GLU A 605 -42.51 33.92 40.24
C GLU A 605 -41.76 35.22 40.48
N GLU A 606 -41.96 36.21 39.61
CA GLU A 606 -41.64 37.58 39.96
C GLU A 606 -42.60 38.58 39.33
N ASN A 607 -43.36 39.17 40.25
CA ASN A 607 -43.84 40.54 40.31
C ASN A 607 -44.66 41.16 39.17
N ARG A 608 -45.90 41.43 39.57
CA ARG A 608 -46.86 42.40 39.03
C ARG A 608 -46.30 43.83 39.08
N SER A 609 -45.55 44.30 38.07
CA SER A 609 -45.40 45.76 37.84
C SER A 609 -44.87 46.14 36.45
N ALA A 610 -45.47 45.66 35.36
CA ALA A 610 -45.21 46.25 34.04
C ALA A 610 -46.42 46.18 33.09
N ARG A 611 -47.62 46.33 33.65
CA ARG A 611 -48.87 46.41 32.91
C ARG A 611 -49.21 47.88 32.63
N ASN A 612 -48.35 48.60 31.91
CA ASN A 612 -48.72 49.93 31.35
C ASN A 612 -47.90 50.41 30.13
N ARG A 613 -47.21 49.51 29.40
CA ARG A 613 -46.61 49.85 28.08
C ARG A 613 -47.04 48.90 26.96
N ARG A 614 -48.30 48.46 26.99
CA ARG A 614 -48.92 47.62 25.93
C ARG A 614 -50.23 48.25 25.43
N ALA A 615 -50.14 49.43 24.82
CA ALA A 615 -51.24 49.97 24.03
C ALA A 615 -50.79 50.52 22.65
N ALA A 616 -49.56 51.02 22.52
CA ALA A 616 -49.08 51.57 21.23
C ALA A 616 -48.46 50.53 20.25
N ALA A 617 -48.30 49.26 20.64
CA ALA A 617 -47.61 48.24 19.82
C ALA A 617 -48.55 47.25 19.10
N ARG A 618 -49.88 47.46 19.12
CA ARG A 618 -50.84 46.55 18.47
C ARG A 618 -51.10 46.83 16.99
N GLY A 619 -50.72 48.01 16.47
CA GLY A 619 -50.88 48.36 15.04
C GLY A 619 -49.79 47.84 14.10
N ARG A 620 -48.54 47.65 14.58
CA ARG A 620 -47.42 47.18 13.74
C ARG A 620 -47.23 45.65 13.74
N ALA A 621 -47.79 44.94 14.71
CA ALA A 621 -47.69 43.48 14.82
C ALA A 621 -48.68 42.70 13.92
N ALA A 622 -49.69 43.37 13.35
CA ALA A 622 -50.67 42.74 12.47
C ALA A 622 -50.22 42.64 10.99
N ARG A 623 -49.34 43.53 10.53
CA ARG A 623 -48.75 43.47 9.17
C ARG A 623 -47.58 42.47 9.08
N GLY A 624 -46.72 42.39 10.11
CA GLY A 624 -45.60 41.43 10.15
C GLY A 624 -46.01 39.96 10.32
N ARG A 625 -47.18 39.69 10.92
CA ARG A 625 -47.68 38.31 11.09
C ARG A 625 -48.41 37.76 9.86
N ARG A 626 -48.87 38.62 8.94
CA ARG A 626 -49.47 38.17 7.67
C ARG A 626 -48.41 37.90 6.59
N GLN A 627 -47.25 38.57 6.68
CA GLN A 627 -46.09 38.31 5.80
C GLN A 627 -45.23 37.11 6.26
N ALA A 628 -45.22 36.78 7.56
CA ALA A 628 -44.54 35.59 8.08
C ALA A 628 -45.34 34.28 7.91
N ARG A 629 -46.58 34.34 7.40
CA ARG A 629 -47.42 33.16 7.10
C ARG A 629 -47.45 32.79 5.62
N SER A 630 -46.83 33.59 4.73
CA SER A 630 -46.78 33.29 3.29
C SER A 630 -45.39 32.93 2.76
N SER A 631 -44.36 32.80 3.61
CA SER A 631 -42.99 32.45 3.20
C SER A 631 -42.47 31.10 3.70
N SER A 632 -43.28 30.30 4.42
CA SER A 632 -42.87 28.93 4.85
C SER A 632 -43.44 27.79 3.99
N ARG A 633 -43.92 28.08 2.77
CA ARG A 633 -43.97 27.08 1.67
C ARG A 633 -42.60 26.95 0.99
N GLY A 634 -41.52 27.20 1.71
CA GLY A 634 -40.16 26.87 1.30
C GLY A 634 -39.92 25.38 1.55
N TRP A 635 -39.32 24.73 0.56
CA TRP A 635 -39.03 23.31 0.57
C TRP A 635 -37.96 23.00 1.64
N ASP A 636 -38.35 22.75 2.88
CA ASP A 636 -37.45 22.32 3.96
C ASP A 636 -37.04 20.85 3.74
N ILE A 637 -36.23 20.60 2.71
CA ILE A 637 -35.60 19.29 2.48
C ILE A 637 -34.33 19.23 3.34
N HIS A 638 -34.34 18.38 4.37
CA HIS A 638 -33.19 18.17 5.24
C HIS A 638 -32.39 16.95 4.78
N LEU A 639 -31.27 17.18 4.10
CA LEU A 639 -30.32 16.13 3.73
C LEU A 639 -29.52 15.63 4.96
N PRO A 640 -29.32 14.30 5.12
CA PRO A 640 -28.39 13.75 6.08
C PRO A 640 -26.98 14.31 5.92
N ALA A 641 -26.29 14.53 7.04
CA ALA A 641 -24.90 15.01 7.03
C ALA A 641 -23.91 13.95 6.51
N THR A 642 -24.36 12.71 6.30
CA THR A 642 -23.61 11.61 5.67
C THR A 642 -23.50 11.75 4.15
N VAL A 643 -24.26 12.67 3.52
CA VAL A 643 -24.16 12.92 2.06
C VAL A 643 -22.75 13.35 1.66
N LEU A 644 -22.07 14.07 2.54
CA LEU A 644 -20.75 14.64 2.28
C LEU A 644 -19.68 13.54 2.10
N PRO A 645 -19.47 12.61 3.06
CA PRO A 645 -18.53 11.50 2.88
C PRO A 645 -18.90 10.58 1.70
N ASP A 646 -20.18 10.28 1.51
CA ASP A 646 -20.64 9.45 0.40
C ASP A 646 -20.31 10.09 -0.97
N LEU A 647 -20.46 11.41 -1.08
CA LEU A 647 -20.10 12.17 -2.27
C LEU A 647 -18.59 12.07 -2.57
N LEU A 648 -17.73 12.16 -1.54
CA LEU A 648 -16.28 12.01 -1.75
C LEU A 648 -15.89 10.58 -2.15
N VAL A 649 -16.55 9.56 -1.59
CA VAL A 649 -16.38 8.17 -2.04
C VAL A 649 -16.75 8.05 -3.52
N MET A 650 -17.91 8.58 -3.93
CA MET A 650 -18.34 8.57 -5.34
C MET A 650 -17.36 9.31 -6.26
N MET A 651 -16.89 10.51 -5.87
CA MET A 651 -15.88 11.26 -6.64
C MET A 651 -14.57 10.51 -6.74
N THR A 652 -14.16 9.78 -5.69
CA THR A 652 -12.94 8.98 -5.72
C THR A 652 -13.10 7.82 -6.71
N LEU A 653 -14.24 7.12 -6.70
CA LEU A 653 -14.50 6.04 -7.67
C LEU A 653 -14.45 6.51 -9.12
N VAL A 654 -14.90 7.74 -9.42
CA VAL A 654 -14.73 8.34 -10.75
C VAL A 654 -13.26 8.42 -11.13
N PHE A 655 -12.42 9.00 -10.26
CA PHE A 655 -10.99 9.15 -10.53
C PHE A 655 -10.31 7.80 -10.80
N LEU A 656 -10.68 6.76 -10.04
CA LEU A 656 -10.04 5.45 -10.13
C LEU A 656 -10.40 4.69 -11.42
N PHE A 657 -11.65 4.80 -11.86
CA PHE A 657 -12.21 3.88 -12.86
C PHE A 657 -12.66 4.56 -14.16
N THR A 658 -12.57 5.89 -14.27
CA THR A 658 -12.82 6.61 -15.53
C THR A 658 -11.50 6.80 -16.27
N ILE A 659 -11.17 5.86 -17.16
CA ILE A 659 -9.93 5.86 -17.96
C ILE A 659 -10.26 5.78 -19.46
N ASN A 660 -9.36 6.29 -20.31
CA ASN A 660 -9.57 6.31 -21.77
C ASN A 660 -8.50 5.49 -22.53
N PHE A 661 -8.45 4.18 -22.27
CA PHE A 661 -7.55 3.27 -23.00
C PHE A 661 -7.89 3.16 -24.48
N LEU A 662 -9.18 3.23 -24.83
CA LEU A 662 -9.69 3.06 -26.20
C LEU A 662 -9.59 4.34 -27.06
N GLY A 663 -9.05 5.43 -26.54
CA GLY A 663 -8.91 6.69 -27.29
C GLY A 663 -10.25 7.28 -27.75
N MET A 664 -11.32 7.09 -26.99
CA MET A 664 -12.65 7.58 -27.35
C MET A 664 -12.69 9.11 -27.40
N SER A 665 -13.44 9.65 -28.36
CA SER A 665 -13.53 11.08 -28.66
C SER A 665 -14.68 11.82 -27.98
N ASN A 666 -15.50 11.14 -27.17
CA ASN A 666 -16.65 11.74 -26.49
C ASN A 666 -16.58 11.51 -24.97
N THR A 667 -16.70 12.59 -24.19
CA THR A 667 -16.69 12.58 -22.73
C THR A 667 -17.72 11.62 -22.11
N LEU A 668 -18.96 11.62 -22.62
CA LEU A 668 -20.00 10.70 -22.15
C LEU A 668 -19.60 9.26 -22.47
N SER A 669 -19.05 9.00 -23.66
CA SER A 669 -18.53 7.66 -23.96
C SER A 669 -17.34 7.29 -23.09
N ILE A 670 -16.50 8.21 -22.62
CA ILE A 670 -15.40 7.85 -21.71
C ILE A 670 -15.93 7.47 -20.32
N VAL A 671 -16.87 8.25 -19.79
CA VAL A 671 -17.53 7.93 -18.50
C VAL A 671 -18.33 6.62 -18.62
N PHE A 672 -18.97 6.39 -19.77
CA PHE A 672 -19.89 5.28 -20.00
C PHE A 672 -19.37 4.11 -20.84
N ALA A 673 -18.15 4.13 -21.35
CA ALA A 673 -17.53 2.95 -21.94
C ALA A 673 -17.06 2.00 -20.84
N GLY A 674 -16.70 2.54 -19.68
CA GLY A 674 -16.70 1.78 -18.43
C GLY A 674 -18.09 1.21 -18.11
N LEU A 675 -19.18 1.85 -18.60
CA LEU A 675 -20.58 1.47 -18.45
C LEU A 675 -21.11 0.40 -19.44
N GLY A 676 -20.33 -0.08 -20.42
CA GLY A 676 -20.87 -1.13 -21.30
C GLY A 676 -20.07 -1.62 -22.51
N ALA A 677 -18.77 -1.32 -22.66
CA ALA A 677 -18.01 -1.83 -23.81
C ALA A 677 -17.10 -3.01 -23.40
N ALA A 678 -17.39 -4.19 -23.95
CA ALA A 678 -16.53 -5.36 -23.90
C ALA A 678 -15.16 -5.03 -24.51
N LEU A 679 -14.12 -5.08 -23.70
CA LEU A 679 -12.76 -5.22 -24.18
C LEU A 679 -12.55 -6.70 -24.48
N GLN A 680 -12.30 -7.02 -25.76
CA GLN A 680 -11.96 -8.32 -26.35
C GLN A 680 -13.13 -9.20 -26.82
N ASP A 681 -13.19 -9.37 -28.14
CA ASP A 681 -13.50 -10.52 -29.02
C ASP A 681 -14.13 -11.84 -28.51
N ARG A 682 -14.77 -11.86 -27.34
CA ARG A 682 -15.61 -12.98 -26.89
C ARG A 682 -17.07 -12.56 -26.99
N ALA A 683 -17.71 -12.98 -28.08
CA ALA A 683 -19.16 -12.89 -28.24
C ALA A 683 -19.86 -13.55 -27.03
N GLY A 684 -20.40 -12.74 -26.11
CA GLY A 684 -21.26 -13.23 -25.02
C GLY A 684 -21.06 -12.66 -23.61
N ALA A 685 -20.28 -11.59 -23.38
CA ALA A 685 -20.13 -11.02 -22.02
C ALA A 685 -21.18 -9.94 -21.68
N ALA A 686 -21.89 -10.14 -20.56
CA ALA A 686 -22.84 -9.19 -19.95
C ALA A 686 -22.13 -7.95 -19.33
N LEU A 687 -22.90 -6.94 -18.89
CA LEU A 687 -22.45 -5.69 -18.22
C LEU A 687 -21.12 -5.83 -17.44
N THR A 688 -20.18 -4.89 -17.63
CA THR A 688 -18.92 -4.81 -16.86
C THR A 688 -19.17 -4.61 -15.36
N ASP A 689 -18.40 -5.32 -14.51
CA ASP A 689 -18.66 -5.40 -13.07
C ASP A 689 -18.29 -4.14 -12.28
N ILE A 690 -17.46 -3.23 -12.80
CA ILE A 690 -17.16 -1.93 -12.14
C ILE A 690 -18.43 -1.08 -11.94
N LEU A 691 -19.43 -1.23 -12.80
CA LEU A 691 -20.69 -0.50 -12.68
C LEU A 691 -21.52 -1.00 -11.55
N TRP A 692 -21.53 -2.32 -11.39
CA TRP A 692 -22.12 -2.95 -10.24
C TRP A 692 -21.42 -2.47 -8.97
N LEU A 693 -20.10 -2.25 -8.98
CA LEU A 693 -19.39 -1.65 -7.83
C LEU A 693 -19.91 -0.23 -7.52
N VAL A 694 -19.97 0.65 -8.52
CA VAL A 694 -20.45 2.04 -8.34
C VAL A 694 -21.92 2.03 -7.92
N PHE A 695 -22.76 1.22 -8.56
CA PHE A 695 -24.18 1.09 -8.29
C PHE A 695 -24.45 0.52 -6.89
N PHE A 696 -23.79 -0.57 -6.49
CA PHE A 696 -23.95 -1.14 -5.15
C PHE A 696 -23.48 -0.16 -4.07
N THR A 697 -22.39 0.56 -4.32
CA THR A 697 -21.92 1.58 -3.40
C THR A 697 -22.93 2.72 -3.28
N TRP A 698 -23.47 3.21 -4.40
CA TRP A 698 -24.54 4.22 -4.43
C TRP A 698 -25.83 3.75 -3.75
N LEU A 699 -26.25 2.51 -3.99
CA LEU A 699 -27.46 1.90 -3.43
C LEU A 699 -27.37 1.76 -1.92
N ILE A 700 -26.26 1.21 -1.39
CA ILE A 700 -26.05 1.04 0.06
C ILE A 700 -25.85 2.40 0.74
N ALA A 701 -25.10 3.32 0.13
CA ALA A 701 -24.97 4.69 0.62
C ALA A 701 -26.33 5.38 0.75
N THR A 702 -27.16 5.28 -0.30
CA THR A 702 -28.52 5.82 -0.30
C THR A 702 -29.40 5.13 0.74
N GLY A 703 -29.34 3.80 0.86
CA GLY A 703 -30.10 3.03 1.85
C GLY A 703 -29.77 3.42 3.29
N LEU A 704 -28.48 3.52 3.63
CA LEU A 704 -28.03 3.99 4.94
C LEU A 704 -28.38 5.46 5.17
N GLY A 705 -28.17 6.33 4.18
CA GLY A 705 -28.56 7.74 4.21
C GLY A 705 -30.06 7.91 4.48
N THR A 706 -30.90 7.15 3.79
CA THR A 706 -32.36 7.10 3.97
C THR A 706 -32.75 6.61 5.35
N ALA A 707 -32.13 5.53 5.84
CA ALA A 707 -32.40 5.04 7.19
C ALA A 707 -32.10 6.12 8.24
N THR A 708 -30.98 6.85 8.10
CA THR A 708 -30.67 7.96 9.02
C THR A 708 -31.66 9.13 8.90
N ALA A 709 -32.15 9.45 7.70
CA ALA A 709 -33.17 10.49 7.49
C ALA A 709 -34.52 10.12 8.12
N LEU A 710 -34.95 8.86 7.95
CA LEU A 710 -36.19 8.32 8.50
C LEU A 710 -36.18 8.35 10.03
N LEU A 711 -35.06 7.93 10.64
CA LEU A 711 -34.89 7.94 12.10
C LEU A 711 -35.00 9.37 12.69
N ARG A 712 -34.59 10.41 11.95
CA ARG A 712 -34.66 11.81 12.40
C ARG A 712 -36.04 12.46 12.30
N HIS A 713 -36.75 12.28 11.18
CA HIS A 713 -37.97 13.05 10.88
C HIS A 713 -39.12 12.80 11.86
N HIS A 714 -39.19 11.63 12.49
CA HIS A 714 -40.26 11.27 13.43
C HIS A 714 -40.09 11.87 14.83
N GLY A 715 -38.89 12.32 15.22
CA GLY A 715 -38.65 13.00 16.50
C GLY A 715 -39.28 14.40 16.57
N LEU A 716 -39.30 15.11 15.44
CA LEU A 716 -39.81 16.49 15.33
C LEU A 716 -41.36 16.56 15.34
N GLY A 717 -42.04 15.55 14.77
CA GLY A 717 -43.51 15.54 14.66
C GLY A 717 -44.24 15.48 16.02
N LYS A 718 -43.62 14.90 17.06
CA LYS A 718 -44.19 14.83 18.41
C LYS A 718 -44.03 16.12 19.23
N GLN A 719 -43.04 16.96 18.94
CA GLN A 719 -42.82 18.22 19.67
C GLN A 719 -43.81 19.31 19.26
N VAL A 720 -44.19 19.38 17.98
CA VAL A 720 -45.16 20.39 17.49
C VAL A 720 -46.56 20.15 18.09
N ARG A 721 -46.92 18.89 18.38
CA ARG A 721 -48.21 18.53 18.97
C ARG A 721 -48.33 18.84 20.47
N ARG A 722 -47.21 18.96 21.21
CA ARG A 722 -47.22 19.33 22.64
C ARG A 722 -47.23 20.85 22.90
N GLY A 723 -46.90 21.67 21.90
CA GLY A 723 -46.95 23.14 22.01
C GLY A 723 -48.33 23.76 21.77
N ALA A 724 -49.34 22.97 21.39
CA ALA A 724 -50.67 23.42 20.99
C ALA A 724 -51.81 22.87 21.85
N ALA A 725 -51.51 22.39 23.08
CA ALA A 725 -52.54 22.03 24.05
C ALA A 725 -52.83 23.21 24.98
N GLY A 726 -53.68 24.12 24.50
CA GLY A 726 -54.10 25.31 25.23
C GLY A 726 -55.12 26.10 24.44
N GLY A 727 -56.33 25.56 24.30
CA GLY A 727 -57.45 26.22 23.62
C GLY A 727 -58.54 25.23 23.25
N SER A 728 -59.61 25.21 24.04
CA SER A 728 -60.83 24.48 23.75
C SER A 728 -61.49 24.95 22.45
N ARG A 729 -61.84 24.00 21.57
CA ARG A 729 -63.16 23.93 20.94
C ARG A 729 -63.35 22.59 20.24
N ARG A 730 -64.49 21.97 20.53
CA ARG A 730 -65.13 20.94 19.73
C ARG A 730 -65.40 21.51 18.33
N ASP A 731 -65.10 20.73 17.30
CA ASP A 731 -66.05 20.36 16.24
C ASP A 731 -65.46 19.18 15.46
N GLU A 732 -66.35 18.30 15.06
CA GLU A 732 -66.15 17.03 14.36
C GLU A 732 -65.56 17.25 12.96
N GLU A 733 -64.53 16.49 12.62
CA GLU A 733 -64.34 15.78 11.34
C GLU A 733 -62.95 15.13 11.39
N THR A 734 -62.92 13.81 11.43
CA THR A 734 -61.71 12.98 11.31
C THR A 734 -61.15 13.06 9.89
N PRO A 735 -59.90 13.51 9.67
CA PRO A 735 -59.16 13.04 8.51
C PRO A 735 -58.51 11.71 8.89
N HIS A 736 -58.84 10.66 8.15
CA HIS A 736 -58.00 9.47 8.05
C HIS A 736 -56.59 9.90 7.64
N ASN A 737 -55.66 9.96 8.60
CA ASN A 737 -54.24 10.13 8.33
C ASN A 737 -53.73 8.87 7.62
N SER A 738 -53.84 8.86 6.30
CA SER A 738 -53.25 7.83 5.47
C SER A 738 -51.72 7.86 5.61
N ILE A 739 -51.12 6.67 5.62
CA ILE A 739 -49.66 6.42 5.55
C ILE A 739 -48.97 7.30 4.47
N ALA A 740 -49.72 7.78 3.48
CA ALA A 740 -49.21 8.65 2.41
C ALA A 740 -48.70 10.03 2.86
N GLU A 741 -49.18 10.62 3.97
CA GLU A 741 -48.74 11.97 4.36
C GLU A 741 -47.39 12.02 5.09
N THR A 742 -47.00 10.92 5.75
CA THR A 742 -45.70 10.81 6.47
C THR A 742 -44.60 10.19 5.61
N VAL A 743 -44.97 9.37 4.60
CA VAL A 743 -44.06 8.71 3.66
C VAL A 743 -43.60 9.62 2.52
N ARG A 744 -44.44 10.58 2.08
CA ARG A 744 -44.10 11.49 0.96
C ARG A 744 -42.86 12.36 1.19
N PRO A 745 -42.63 12.96 2.38
CA PRO A 745 -41.42 13.75 2.65
C PRO A 745 -40.13 12.91 2.73
N SER A 746 -40.18 11.70 3.27
CA SER A 746 -39.01 10.83 3.43
C SER A 746 -38.55 10.18 2.12
N VAL A 747 -39.49 9.83 1.23
CA VAL A 747 -39.18 9.40 -0.14
C VAL A 747 -38.54 10.54 -0.93
N ARG A 748 -39.04 11.78 -0.80
CA ARG A 748 -38.43 12.95 -1.46
C ARG A 748 -37.00 13.22 -1.01
N SER A 749 -36.73 13.17 0.30
CA SER A 749 -35.36 13.33 0.83
C SER A 749 -34.42 12.20 0.37
N THR A 750 -34.92 10.97 0.28
CA THR A 750 -34.19 9.80 -0.24
C THR A 750 -33.84 9.97 -1.71
N VAL A 751 -34.82 10.34 -2.54
CA VAL A 751 -34.62 10.58 -3.97
C VAL A 751 -33.63 11.74 -4.17
N LEU A 752 -33.77 12.84 -3.42
CA LEU A 752 -32.81 13.94 -3.51
C LEU A 752 -31.40 13.51 -3.09
N TYR A 753 -31.26 12.71 -2.03
CA TYR A 753 -29.97 12.19 -1.59
C TYR A 753 -29.29 11.36 -2.68
N GLY A 754 -30.00 10.36 -3.22
CA GLY A 754 -29.51 9.53 -4.31
C GLY A 754 -29.17 10.34 -5.57
N LEU A 755 -30.00 11.33 -5.92
CA LEU A 755 -29.76 12.23 -7.03
C LEU A 755 -28.53 13.11 -6.83
N ILE A 756 -28.27 13.61 -5.63
CA ILE A 756 -27.06 14.40 -5.34
C ILE A 756 -25.80 13.55 -5.52
N LEU A 757 -25.80 12.32 -5.02
CA LEU A 757 -24.67 11.42 -5.17
C LEU A 757 -24.42 11.09 -6.65
N PHE A 758 -25.49 10.76 -7.39
CA PHE A 758 -25.40 10.47 -8.81
C PHE A 758 -24.98 11.69 -9.65
N ALA A 759 -25.56 12.86 -9.37
CA ALA A 759 -25.19 14.10 -10.07
C ALA A 759 -23.76 14.52 -9.78
N GLY A 760 -23.28 14.36 -8.53
CA GLY A 760 -21.90 14.63 -8.15
C GLY A 760 -20.92 13.68 -8.84
N TRP A 761 -21.24 12.38 -8.87
CA TRP A 761 -20.50 11.37 -9.63
C TRP A 761 -20.43 11.73 -11.12
N LEU A 762 -21.58 12.04 -11.74
CA LEU A 762 -21.66 12.34 -13.17
C LEU A 762 -20.93 13.65 -13.51
N LEU A 763 -21.14 14.72 -12.73
CA LEU A 763 -20.51 16.02 -12.99
C LEU A 763 -18.98 15.92 -12.92
N TYR A 764 -18.45 15.28 -11.86
CA TYR A 764 -17.01 15.08 -11.78
C TYR A 764 -16.52 14.11 -12.86
N GLY A 765 -17.28 13.07 -13.18
CA GLY A 765 -17.00 12.15 -14.29
C GLY A 765 -16.82 12.87 -15.61
N LEU A 766 -17.74 13.77 -15.95
CA LEU A 766 -17.66 14.57 -17.18
C LEU A 766 -16.44 15.51 -17.18
N ILE A 767 -16.15 16.17 -16.04
CA ILE A 767 -14.96 17.04 -15.92
C ILE A 767 -13.68 16.23 -16.08
N HIS A 768 -13.60 15.06 -15.45
CA HIS A 768 -12.42 14.20 -15.51
C HIS A 768 -12.23 13.62 -16.92
N ALA A 769 -13.29 13.05 -17.49
CA ALA A 769 -13.28 12.48 -18.84
C ALA A 769 -12.96 13.51 -19.94
N ALA A 770 -13.39 14.77 -19.78
CA ALA A 770 -13.05 15.83 -20.73
C ALA A 770 -11.54 16.06 -20.83
N ARG A 771 -10.80 15.81 -19.72
CA ARG A 771 -9.34 15.90 -19.67
C ARG A 771 -8.65 14.63 -20.17
N LEU A 772 -9.40 13.60 -20.55
CA LEU A 772 -8.89 12.34 -21.11
C LEU A 772 -9.15 12.22 -22.62
N LEU A 773 -9.78 13.23 -23.23
CA LEU A 773 -10.09 13.26 -24.65
C LEU A 773 -8.81 13.23 -25.52
N PRO A 774 -8.81 12.55 -26.68
CA PRO A 774 -7.69 12.53 -27.61
C PRO A 774 -7.28 13.92 -28.09
N GLY A 775 -8.25 14.82 -28.32
CA GLY A 775 -7.99 16.22 -28.66
C GLY A 775 -7.37 17.03 -27.52
N ALA A 776 -7.42 16.53 -26.28
CA ALA A 776 -6.66 17.09 -25.17
C ALA A 776 -5.17 16.70 -25.26
N ARG A 777 -4.84 15.65 -26.04
CA ARG A 777 -3.47 15.16 -26.31
C ARG A 777 -2.80 15.85 -27.50
N THR A 778 -3.42 16.84 -28.15
CA THR A 778 -2.74 17.59 -29.22
C THR A 778 -1.74 18.56 -28.60
N GLY A 779 -0.46 18.37 -28.89
CA GLY A 779 0.64 19.11 -28.26
C GLY A 779 1.93 18.30 -28.26
N THR A 780 3.02 18.91 -27.80
CA THR A 780 4.29 18.19 -27.56
C THR A 780 4.10 17.09 -26.51
N VAL A 781 4.96 16.07 -26.49
CA VAL A 781 4.96 15.02 -25.45
C VAL A 781 4.96 15.64 -24.04
N ALA A 782 5.64 16.77 -23.87
CA ALA A 782 5.65 17.55 -22.64
C ALA A 782 4.25 18.02 -22.19
N GLU A 783 3.47 18.62 -23.10
CA GLU A 783 2.14 19.15 -22.80
C GLU A 783 1.15 18.02 -22.45
N GLN A 784 1.27 16.88 -23.13
CA GLN A 784 0.49 15.69 -22.82
C GLN A 784 0.79 15.17 -21.40
N LEU A 785 2.06 15.16 -21.01
CA LEU A 785 2.50 14.68 -19.70
C LEU A 785 2.12 15.64 -18.57
N GLU A 786 2.23 16.95 -18.80
CA GLU A 786 1.72 17.95 -17.87
C GLU A 786 0.21 17.81 -17.67
N GLN A 787 -0.53 17.50 -18.72
CA GLN A 787 -1.96 17.23 -18.63
C GLN A 787 -2.25 15.98 -17.79
N ILE A 788 -1.49 14.89 -17.97
CA ILE A 788 -1.60 13.65 -17.18
C ILE A 788 -1.31 13.93 -15.69
N ALA A 789 -0.21 14.62 -15.39
CA ALA A 789 0.09 15.04 -14.01
C ALA A 789 -0.95 16.02 -13.45
N GLY A 790 -1.60 16.78 -14.34
CA GLY A 790 -2.71 17.67 -14.04
C GLY A 790 -3.96 16.97 -13.50
N HIS A 791 -4.19 15.68 -13.78
CA HIS A 791 -5.33 14.93 -13.24
C HIS A 791 -5.23 14.74 -11.73
N TYR A 792 -4.07 14.29 -11.24
CA TYR A 792 -3.81 14.15 -9.81
C TYR A 792 -3.87 15.51 -9.09
N SER A 793 -3.31 16.55 -9.70
CA SER A 793 -3.32 17.91 -9.18
C SER A 793 -4.74 18.42 -8.96
N LEU A 794 -5.63 18.22 -9.95
CA LEU A 794 -7.04 18.58 -9.84
C LEU A 794 -7.74 17.81 -8.72
N TYR A 795 -7.53 16.49 -8.63
CA TYR A 795 -8.14 15.69 -7.57
C TYR A 795 -7.68 16.14 -6.17
N THR A 796 -6.40 16.44 -5.98
CA THR A 796 -5.88 16.98 -4.72
C THR A 796 -6.57 18.28 -4.32
N TRP A 797 -6.71 19.23 -5.26
CA TRP A 797 -7.42 20.48 -5.00
C TRP A 797 -8.92 20.29 -4.76
N LEU A 798 -9.55 19.30 -5.40
CA LEU A 798 -10.93 18.92 -5.11
C LEU A 798 -11.09 18.39 -3.68
N VAL A 799 -10.15 17.57 -3.19
CA VAL A 799 -10.13 17.11 -1.79
C VAL A 799 -9.95 18.28 -0.82
N VAL A 800 -9.03 19.19 -1.09
CA VAL A 800 -8.83 20.41 -0.28
C VAL A 800 -10.10 21.27 -0.27
N LEU A 801 -10.69 21.53 -1.44
CA LEU A 801 -11.93 22.29 -1.58
C LEU A 801 -13.09 21.60 -0.86
N TRP A 802 -13.18 20.27 -0.95
CA TRP A 802 -14.19 19.47 -0.26
C TRP A 802 -14.06 19.62 1.26
N CYS A 803 -12.84 19.65 1.82
CA CYS A 803 -12.64 19.90 3.25
C CYS A 803 -13.15 21.28 3.68
N LEU A 804 -12.88 22.32 2.86
CA LEU A 804 -13.31 23.70 3.14
C LEU A 804 -14.84 23.85 3.01
N LEU A 805 -15.43 23.39 1.91
CA LEU A 805 -16.88 23.43 1.67
C LEU A 805 -17.64 22.54 2.65
N GLY A 806 -17.10 21.37 2.99
CA GLY A 806 -17.60 20.48 4.03
C GLY A 806 -17.67 21.17 5.38
N GLY A 807 -16.62 21.93 5.74
CA GLY A 807 -16.62 22.77 6.93
C GLY A 807 -17.76 23.79 6.95
N LEU A 808 -18.05 24.44 5.81
CA LEU A 808 -19.16 25.38 5.68
C LEU A 808 -20.52 24.68 5.82
N PHE A 809 -20.68 23.53 5.17
CA PHE A 809 -21.90 22.71 5.21
C PHE A 809 -22.22 22.26 6.64
N LEU A 810 -21.23 21.75 7.37
CA LEU A 810 -21.37 21.26 8.75
C LEU A 810 -21.60 22.39 9.77
N SER A 811 -21.06 23.59 9.51
CA SER A 811 -21.19 24.76 10.41
C SER A 811 -22.38 25.68 10.10
N ARG A 812 -23.06 25.52 8.96
CA ARG A 812 -24.10 26.44 8.45
C ARG A 812 -25.10 26.91 9.51
N ARG A 813 -25.70 25.99 10.27
CA ARG A 813 -26.68 26.34 11.33
C ARG A 813 -26.04 27.14 12.46
N LYS A 814 -24.89 26.68 12.96
CA LYS A 814 -24.13 27.34 14.04
C LYS A 814 -23.71 28.76 13.65
N ILE A 815 -23.29 28.97 12.40
CA ILE A 815 -22.89 30.27 11.87
C ILE A 815 -24.08 31.25 11.79
N VAL A 816 -25.24 30.78 11.31
CA VAL A 816 -26.45 31.60 11.18
C VAL A 816 -26.97 32.05 12.55
N ASP A 817 -26.91 31.17 13.56
CA ASP A 817 -27.42 31.44 14.92
C ASP A 817 -26.48 32.34 15.75
N THR A 818 -25.24 32.56 15.30
CA THR A 818 -24.23 33.34 16.04
C THR A 818 -24.45 34.85 15.86
N ARG A 819 -24.90 35.54 16.93
CA ARG A 819 -25.22 36.98 16.93
C ARG A 819 -24.03 37.95 16.82
N ARG A 820 -22.77 37.52 17.05
CA ARG A 820 -21.59 38.41 16.96
C ARG A 820 -21.12 38.54 15.51
N ALA A 821 -20.93 39.78 15.07
CA ALA A 821 -20.21 40.11 13.84
C ALA A 821 -18.69 40.12 14.08
N TRP A 822 -17.95 39.99 12.98
CA TRP A 822 -16.48 39.95 12.78
C TRP A 822 -15.60 40.98 13.54
N LEU A 823 -16.17 41.87 14.34
CA LEU A 823 -15.54 43.14 14.69
C LEU A 823 -14.84 43.06 16.05
N GLY A 824 -13.50 43.09 15.98
CA GLY A 824 -12.57 43.22 17.10
C GLY A 824 -11.20 42.63 16.77
N ARG A 825 -11.14 41.29 16.60
CA ARG A 825 -9.92 40.54 16.19
C ARG A 825 -9.99 39.95 14.78
N GLY A 826 -11.14 40.07 14.10
CA GLY A 826 -11.43 39.38 12.84
C GLY A 826 -10.55 39.82 11.66
N LEU A 827 -10.17 41.09 11.55
CA LEU A 827 -9.35 41.57 10.43
C LEU A 827 -7.89 41.10 10.51
N ALA A 828 -7.26 41.18 11.69
CA ALA A 828 -5.89 40.69 11.89
C ALA A 828 -5.81 39.16 11.74
N THR A 829 -6.81 38.44 12.26
CA THR A 829 -6.90 36.98 12.12
C THR A 829 -7.21 36.55 10.69
N ALA A 830 -8.02 37.31 9.96
CA ALA A 830 -8.25 37.09 8.53
C ALA A 830 -6.97 37.34 7.71
N GLY A 831 -6.25 38.44 7.97
CA GLY A 831 -4.98 38.75 7.31
C GLY A 831 -3.91 37.67 7.55
N ALA A 832 -3.69 37.29 8.81
CA ALA A 832 -2.80 36.17 9.16
C ALA A 832 -3.28 34.84 8.57
N GLY A 833 -4.59 34.59 8.59
CA GLY A 833 -5.20 33.40 8.00
C GLY A 833 -4.97 33.30 6.50
N ILE A 834 -5.04 34.40 5.76
CA ILE A 834 -4.75 34.45 4.31
C ILE A 834 -3.28 34.13 4.06
N LEU A 835 -2.35 34.75 4.80
CA LEU A 835 -0.91 34.47 4.64
C LEU A 835 -0.57 33.01 4.97
N MET A 836 -1.10 32.45 6.06
CA MET A 836 -0.92 31.04 6.40
C MET A 836 -1.57 30.12 5.35
N SER A 837 -2.72 30.50 4.78
CA SER A 837 -3.35 29.73 3.71
C SER A 837 -2.49 29.72 2.45
N ALA A 838 -1.91 30.87 2.06
CA ALA A 838 -1.00 30.97 0.93
C ALA A 838 0.25 30.09 1.14
N ALA A 839 0.84 30.09 2.35
CA ALA A 839 1.97 29.24 2.68
C ALA A 839 1.61 27.74 2.62
N VAL A 840 0.46 27.34 3.19
CA VAL A 840 0.00 25.95 3.16
C VAL A 840 -0.32 25.49 1.73
N PHE A 841 -0.99 26.33 0.93
CA PHE A 841 -1.29 26.02 -0.46
C PHE A 841 -0.02 25.95 -1.33
N TYR A 842 0.97 26.79 -1.05
CA TYR A 842 2.29 26.70 -1.67
C TYR A 842 2.99 25.37 -1.33
N ILE A 843 2.96 24.93 -0.06
CA ILE A 843 3.50 23.62 0.35
C ILE A 843 2.75 22.48 -0.35
N ILE A 844 1.42 22.52 -0.40
CA ILE A 844 0.62 21.49 -1.07
C ILE A 844 1.00 21.41 -2.56
N ALA A 845 1.10 22.54 -3.26
CA ALA A 845 1.44 22.58 -4.68
C ALA A 845 2.88 22.14 -4.97
N ASN A 846 3.85 22.71 -4.26
CA ASN A 846 5.27 22.59 -4.61
C ASN A 846 6.00 21.46 -3.90
N ILE A 847 5.38 20.83 -2.91
CA ILE A 847 5.97 19.68 -2.20
C ILE A 847 5.10 18.45 -2.40
N ASN A 848 3.83 18.49 -1.97
CA ASN A 848 2.99 17.29 -1.99
C ASN A 848 2.58 16.90 -3.42
N ILE A 849 2.06 17.83 -4.22
CA ILE A 849 1.65 17.57 -5.62
C ILE A 849 2.88 17.38 -6.51
N ALA A 850 3.91 18.20 -6.33
CA ALA A 850 5.15 18.12 -7.09
C ALA A 850 5.81 16.72 -7.03
N GLN A 851 5.79 16.05 -5.87
CA GLN A 851 6.32 14.68 -5.73
C GLN A 851 5.64 13.69 -6.68
N VAL A 852 4.31 13.75 -6.78
CA VAL A 852 3.53 12.83 -7.62
C VAL A 852 3.70 13.19 -9.09
N ARG A 853 3.76 14.49 -9.42
CA ARG A 853 4.07 14.94 -10.78
C ARG A 853 5.43 14.44 -11.28
N ALA A 854 6.46 14.51 -10.43
CA ALA A 854 7.77 13.96 -10.77
C ALA A 854 7.71 12.45 -11.05
N ASP A 855 6.93 11.71 -10.26
CA ASP A 855 6.76 10.26 -10.43
C ASP A 855 6.04 9.88 -11.73
N VAL A 856 5.10 10.71 -12.18
CA VAL A 856 4.42 10.55 -13.48
C VAL A 856 5.43 10.69 -14.62
N PHE A 857 6.31 11.71 -14.59
CA PHE A 857 7.37 11.84 -15.60
C PHE A 857 8.30 10.63 -15.59
N TYR A 858 8.72 10.21 -14.40
CA TYR A 858 9.57 9.02 -14.24
C TYR A 858 8.93 7.77 -14.84
N LYS A 859 7.67 7.46 -14.53
CA LYS A 859 6.97 6.30 -15.08
C LYS A 859 6.97 6.28 -16.60
N GLN A 860 6.74 7.44 -17.21
CA GLN A 860 6.67 7.57 -18.67
C GLN A 860 8.06 7.40 -19.28
N GLY A 861 9.11 7.91 -18.61
CA GLY A 861 10.51 7.63 -18.94
C GLY A 861 10.83 6.14 -18.98
N GLN A 862 10.33 5.35 -18.01
CA GLN A 862 10.56 3.90 -17.96
C GLN A 862 10.03 3.17 -19.21
N ASN A 863 8.91 3.61 -19.77
CA ASN A 863 8.36 3.00 -20.99
C ASN A 863 9.30 3.21 -22.19
N PHE A 864 9.84 4.43 -22.37
CA PHE A 864 10.81 4.74 -23.42
C PHE A 864 12.15 4.03 -23.20
N ASP A 865 12.62 4.01 -21.96
CA ASP A 865 13.87 3.35 -21.55
C ASP A 865 13.81 1.85 -21.88
N SER A 866 12.69 1.20 -21.55
CA SER A 866 12.45 -0.22 -21.88
C SER A 866 12.35 -0.50 -23.39
N ALA A 867 12.05 0.52 -24.19
CA ALA A 867 12.00 0.44 -25.66
C ALA A 867 13.34 0.83 -26.33
N GLY A 868 14.38 1.16 -25.55
CA GLY A 868 15.67 1.61 -26.07
C GLY A 868 15.70 3.07 -26.56
N ALA A 869 14.64 3.84 -26.30
CA ALA A 869 14.52 5.25 -26.69
C ALA A 869 15.16 6.17 -25.62
N TRP A 870 16.50 6.12 -25.51
CA TRP A 870 17.23 6.71 -24.39
C TRP A 870 17.25 8.25 -24.37
N VAL A 871 17.05 8.90 -25.51
CA VAL A 871 16.99 10.38 -25.56
C VAL A 871 15.71 10.85 -24.86
N GLU A 872 14.59 10.26 -25.25
CA GLU A 872 13.26 10.54 -24.70
C GLU A 872 13.19 10.16 -23.22
N SER A 873 13.69 8.99 -22.82
CA SER A 873 13.73 8.62 -21.40
C SER A 873 14.61 9.56 -20.57
N SER A 874 15.77 9.97 -21.08
CA SER A 874 16.65 10.92 -20.40
C SER A 874 15.98 12.29 -20.21
N ASP A 875 15.29 12.82 -21.23
CA ASP A 875 14.53 14.07 -21.08
C ASP A 875 13.43 13.95 -20.03
N LEU A 876 12.73 12.81 -19.96
CA LEU A 876 11.69 12.58 -18.96
C LEU A 876 12.23 12.44 -17.54
N TYR A 877 13.32 11.71 -17.34
CA TYR A 877 13.97 11.61 -16.02
C TYR A 877 14.54 12.96 -15.56
N ARG A 878 15.12 13.74 -16.48
CA ARG A 878 15.56 15.12 -16.23
C ARG A 878 14.42 16.02 -15.79
N ARG A 879 13.25 15.95 -16.44
CA ARG A 879 12.04 16.70 -16.03
C ARG A 879 11.54 16.28 -14.65
N ALA A 880 11.60 14.99 -14.32
CA ALA A 880 11.29 14.52 -12.97
C ALA A 880 12.23 15.18 -11.92
N LEU A 881 13.53 15.25 -12.23
CA LEU A 881 14.54 15.90 -11.39
C LEU A 881 14.43 17.43 -11.35
N ALA A 882 13.98 18.08 -12.42
CA ALA A 882 13.69 19.52 -12.39
C ALA A 882 12.60 19.86 -11.34
N VAL A 883 11.66 18.93 -11.11
CA VAL A 883 10.65 19.05 -10.05
C VAL A 883 11.19 18.59 -8.69
N ARG A 884 12.05 17.58 -8.66
CA ARG A 884 12.64 17.01 -7.44
C ARG A 884 14.17 16.82 -7.57
N PRO A 885 14.97 17.90 -7.42
CA PRO A 885 16.41 17.85 -7.71
C PRO A 885 17.26 17.05 -6.70
N THR A 886 16.64 16.52 -5.65
CA THR A 886 17.31 15.79 -4.55
C THR A 886 16.93 14.32 -4.51
N GLU A 887 16.08 13.85 -5.42
CA GLU A 887 15.63 12.45 -5.46
C GLU A 887 16.68 11.60 -6.19
N ASP A 888 17.47 10.87 -5.39
CA ASP A 888 18.54 9.99 -5.85
C ASP A 888 18.04 8.87 -6.77
N HIS A 889 16.82 8.38 -6.53
CA HIS A 889 16.18 7.37 -7.38
C HIS A 889 16.07 7.85 -8.84
N TYR A 890 15.61 9.07 -9.09
CA TYR A 890 15.51 9.57 -10.47
C TYR A 890 16.89 9.86 -11.09
N MET A 891 17.87 10.25 -10.28
CA MET A 891 19.26 10.43 -10.74
C MET A 891 19.85 9.12 -11.25
N LEU A 892 19.63 8.02 -10.54
CA LEU A 892 20.12 6.70 -10.93
C LEU A 892 19.65 6.32 -12.34
N PHE A 893 18.35 6.50 -12.63
CA PHE A 893 17.79 6.18 -13.94
C PHE A 893 18.20 7.16 -15.04
N LEU A 894 18.32 8.46 -14.73
CA LEU A 894 18.88 9.43 -15.69
C LEU A 894 20.32 9.08 -16.06
N GLY A 895 21.17 8.82 -15.06
CA GLY A 895 22.57 8.46 -15.28
C GLY A 895 22.72 7.19 -16.10
N ARG A 896 21.93 6.15 -15.81
CA ARG A 896 21.88 4.91 -16.59
C ARG A 896 21.42 5.15 -18.03
N SER A 897 20.34 5.92 -18.23
CA SER A 897 19.80 6.22 -19.56
C SER A 897 20.82 6.97 -20.44
N LEU A 898 21.54 7.95 -19.86
CA LEU A 898 22.64 8.63 -20.54
C LEU A 898 23.81 7.70 -20.89
N LEU A 899 24.13 6.76 -19.99
CA LEU A 899 25.15 5.74 -20.22
C LEU A 899 24.79 4.81 -21.38
N GLU A 900 23.54 4.33 -21.44
CA GLU A 900 23.07 3.51 -22.55
C GLU A 900 23.10 4.31 -23.87
N ARG A 901 22.66 5.57 -23.84
CA ARG A 901 22.75 6.48 -25.01
C ARG A 901 24.18 6.65 -25.53
N ALA A 902 25.17 6.73 -24.64
CA ALA A 902 26.58 6.90 -25.00
C ALA A 902 27.13 5.77 -25.87
N ALA A 903 26.67 4.53 -25.65
CA ALA A 903 27.13 3.36 -26.40
C ALA A 903 26.80 3.43 -27.90
N TYR A 904 25.82 4.25 -28.29
CA TYR A 904 25.35 4.42 -29.66
C TYR A 904 25.56 5.85 -30.18
N ALA A 905 26.28 6.68 -29.42
CA ALA A 905 26.57 8.06 -29.80
C ALA A 905 27.83 8.15 -30.69
N PRO A 906 27.88 9.13 -31.62
CA PRO A 906 29.11 9.46 -32.31
C PRO A 906 30.17 9.90 -31.30
N LYS A 907 31.45 9.74 -31.65
CA LYS A 907 32.57 10.12 -30.77
C LYS A 907 32.52 11.62 -30.43
N GLU A 908 32.45 12.46 -31.47
CA GLU A 908 32.30 13.90 -31.34
C GLU A 908 30.84 14.31 -31.56
N GLY A 909 30.29 15.09 -30.63
CA GLY A 909 28.98 15.69 -30.74
C GLY A 909 29.01 17.02 -31.50
N SER A 910 27.84 17.47 -31.95
CA SER A 910 27.68 18.80 -32.55
C SER A 910 27.34 19.89 -31.54
N LEU A 911 27.04 19.50 -30.29
CA LEU A 911 26.77 20.42 -29.19
C LEU A 911 28.02 20.55 -28.30
N SER A 912 28.41 21.78 -27.98
CA SER A 912 29.48 22.04 -27.01
C SER A 912 28.96 21.86 -25.58
N PHE A 913 29.62 20.99 -24.80
CA PHE A 913 29.26 20.70 -23.41
C PHE A 913 30.48 20.83 -22.48
N PRO A 914 30.31 21.24 -21.21
CA PRO A 914 31.43 21.36 -20.29
C PRO A 914 32.10 20.00 -20.04
N SER A 915 33.44 19.97 -20.07
CA SER A 915 34.22 18.75 -19.82
C SER A 915 34.08 18.19 -18.41
N ALA A 916 33.71 19.04 -17.44
CA ALA A 916 33.36 18.65 -16.07
C ALA A 916 31.93 19.13 -15.75
N PRO A 917 30.90 18.45 -16.26
CA PRO A 917 29.53 18.89 -16.09
C PRO A 917 29.06 18.69 -14.65
N THR A 918 28.03 19.44 -14.28
CA THR A 918 27.35 19.29 -12.99
C THR A 918 25.96 18.76 -13.25
N LEU A 919 25.25 18.30 -12.21
CA LEU A 919 23.84 17.93 -12.37
C LEU A 919 23.03 19.07 -13.02
N GLN A 920 23.29 20.33 -12.67
CA GLN A 920 22.56 21.46 -13.25
C GLN A 920 22.79 21.58 -14.76
N HIS A 921 24.03 21.42 -15.24
CA HIS A 921 24.32 21.43 -16.67
C HIS A 921 23.51 20.35 -17.41
N VAL A 922 23.35 19.15 -16.83
CA VAL A 922 22.52 18.08 -17.40
C VAL A 922 21.03 18.41 -17.33
N LEU A 923 20.58 19.06 -16.25
CA LEU A 923 19.19 19.51 -16.10
C LEU A 923 18.80 20.63 -17.05
N ASP A 924 19.76 21.39 -17.59
CA ASP A 924 19.50 22.47 -18.53
C ASP A 924 19.35 21.98 -19.99
N LEU A 925 19.81 20.76 -20.30
CA LEU A 925 19.67 20.13 -21.62
C LEU A 925 18.21 19.82 -21.96
N ASN A 926 17.84 19.81 -23.23
CA ASN A 926 16.58 19.24 -23.73
C ASN A 926 16.82 17.94 -24.54
N ALA A 927 15.75 17.35 -25.09
CA ALA A 927 15.86 16.12 -25.88
C ALA A 927 16.75 16.27 -27.12
N ASP A 928 16.65 17.38 -27.84
CA ASP A 928 17.48 17.67 -29.01
C ASP A 928 18.94 17.85 -28.60
N ASP A 929 19.19 18.57 -27.50
CA ASP A 929 20.55 18.76 -26.97
C ASP A 929 21.19 17.40 -26.63
N ILE A 930 20.46 16.52 -25.93
CA ILE A 930 20.93 15.16 -25.57
C ILE A 930 21.21 14.32 -26.81
N ALA A 931 20.41 14.47 -27.88
CA ALA A 931 20.63 13.75 -29.12
C ALA A 931 21.94 14.17 -29.82
N LEU A 932 22.33 15.45 -29.68
CA LEU A 932 23.50 16.07 -30.32
C LEU A 932 24.80 15.93 -29.52
N LEU A 933 24.77 15.43 -28.28
CA LEU A 933 25.97 15.20 -27.47
C LEU A 933 26.83 14.06 -28.02
N GLY A 934 28.15 14.23 -27.88
CA GLY A 934 29.13 13.20 -28.19
C GLY A 934 29.18 12.12 -27.11
N ARG A 935 29.82 11.00 -27.43
CA ARG A 935 30.03 9.87 -26.52
C ARG A 935 30.66 10.30 -25.20
N ASP A 936 31.77 11.05 -25.25
CA ASP A 936 32.50 11.46 -24.05
C ASP A 936 31.71 12.44 -23.20
N ASP A 937 30.95 13.34 -23.82
CA ASP A 937 30.06 14.28 -23.12
C ASP A 937 28.92 13.55 -22.40
N LEU A 938 28.34 12.51 -23.02
CA LEU A 938 27.30 11.68 -22.42
C LEU A 938 27.83 10.86 -21.24
N LEU A 939 29.07 10.35 -21.34
CA LEU A 939 29.73 9.64 -20.24
C LEU A 939 30.03 10.59 -19.07
N ALA A 940 30.53 11.80 -19.35
CA ALA A 940 30.73 12.84 -18.34
C ALA A 940 29.41 13.31 -17.70
N ALA A 941 28.34 13.46 -18.49
CA ALA A 941 27.01 13.76 -17.99
C ALA A 941 26.47 12.65 -17.08
N SER A 942 26.63 11.38 -17.48
CA SER A 942 26.27 10.22 -16.66
C SER A 942 27.06 10.19 -15.34
N GLU A 943 28.37 10.44 -15.38
CA GLU A 943 29.24 10.54 -14.19
C GLU A 943 28.76 11.60 -13.23
N ALA A 944 28.45 12.81 -13.72
CA ALA A 944 27.98 13.92 -12.91
C ALA A 944 26.65 13.59 -12.19
N VAL A 945 25.74 12.91 -12.89
CA VAL A 945 24.44 12.51 -12.34
C VAL A 945 24.60 11.38 -11.31
N LEU A 946 25.33 10.31 -11.64
CA LEU A 946 25.52 9.16 -10.75
C LEU A 946 26.35 9.52 -9.51
N SER A 947 27.35 10.38 -9.66
CA SER A 947 28.12 10.91 -8.51
C SER A 947 27.22 11.73 -7.58
N ARG A 948 26.30 12.51 -8.16
CA ARG A 948 25.32 13.26 -7.36
C ARG A 948 24.31 12.36 -6.66
N ALA A 949 23.92 11.25 -7.30
CA ALA A 949 23.07 10.21 -6.70
C ALA A 949 23.74 9.56 -5.49
N GLN A 950 25.01 9.14 -5.64
CA GLN A 950 25.81 8.60 -4.53
C GLN A 950 25.97 9.64 -3.41
N ALA A 951 26.25 10.90 -3.73
CA ALA A 951 26.35 11.96 -2.73
C ALA A 951 25.03 12.25 -2.00
N ALA A 952 23.88 12.05 -2.67
CA ALA A 952 22.57 12.21 -2.04
C ALA A 952 22.23 11.06 -1.08
N ASN A 953 22.74 9.86 -1.35
CA ASN A 953 22.49 8.66 -0.57
C ASN A 953 23.69 7.70 -0.58
N PRO A 954 24.75 7.99 0.20
CA PRO A 954 26.05 7.32 0.07
C PRO A 954 26.05 5.86 0.51
N LEU A 955 25.11 5.46 1.36
CA LEU A 955 25.00 4.07 1.85
C LEU A 955 24.13 3.19 0.94
N ASN A 956 23.50 3.76 -0.10
CA ASN A 956 22.89 2.94 -1.14
C ASN A 956 23.98 2.32 -2.02
N THR A 957 24.12 1.00 -1.92
CA THR A 957 25.08 0.22 -2.70
C THR A 957 24.86 0.39 -4.21
N ASP A 958 23.61 0.52 -4.67
CA ASP A 958 23.31 0.64 -6.10
C ASP A 958 23.95 1.89 -6.72
N HIS A 959 24.01 3.01 -6.01
CA HIS A 959 24.63 4.22 -6.56
C HIS A 959 26.13 4.03 -6.78
N THR A 960 26.79 3.37 -5.83
CA THR A 960 28.22 3.07 -5.89
C THR A 960 28.53 2.01 -6.95
N SER A 961 27.72 0.96 -7.07
CA SER A 961 27.90 -0.08 -8.10
C SER A 961 27.61 0.45 -9.50
N ASN A 962 26.64 1.35 -9.67
CA ASN A 962 26.38 1.95 -10.98
C ASN A 962 27.50 2.91 -11.44
N LEU A 963 28.19 3.61 -10.54
CA LEU A 963 29.44 4.30 -10.87
C LEU A 963 30.52 3.32 -11.35
N ALA A 964 30.63 2.15 -10.72
CA ALA A 964 31.55 1.11 -11.16
C ALA A 964 31.20 0.62 -12.59
N ARG A 965 29.91 0.37 -12.86
CA ARG A 965 29.39 -0.03 -14.19
C ARG A 965 29.61 1.06 -15.24
N LEU A 966 29.45 2.32 -14.89
CA LEU A 966 29.77 3.46 -15.77
C LEU A 966 31.22 3.39 -16.22
N TYR A 967 32.18 3.34 -15.30
CA TYR A 967 33.61 3.33 -15.67
C TYR A 967 34.03 2.06 -16.40
N ARG A 968 33.42 0.91 -16.08
CA ARG A 968 33.59 -0.32 -16.87
C ARG A 968 33.20 -0.08 -18.33
N ARG A 969 32.02 0.48 -18.55
CA ARG A 969 31.51 0.75 -19.91
C ARG A 969 32.32 1.84 -20.60
N TRP A 970 32.78 2.84 -19.86
CA TRP A 970 33.70 3.85 -20.36
C TRP A 970 34.99 3.22 -20.88
N ALA A 971 35.59 2.28 -20.14
CA ALA A 971 36.76 1.54 -20.59
C ALA A 971 36.47 0.74 -21.88
N ILE A 972 35.34 0.03 -21.95
CA ILE A 972 34.95 -0.74 -23.15
C ILE A 972 34.78 0.17 -24.39
N LEU A 973 34.26 1.39 -24.18
CA LEU A 973 34.01 2.35 -25.25
C LEU A 973 35.23 3.22 -25.61
N ALA A 974 36.34 3.11 -24.87
CA ALA A 974 37.56 3.86 -25.13
C ALA A 974 38.37 3.21 -26.26
N ASP A 975 38.75 4.02 -27.26
CA ASP A 975 39.48 3.56 -28.44
C ASP A 975 40.97 3.29 -28.16
N ASP A 976 41.53 3.89 -27.11
CA ASP A 976 42.95 3.80 -26.75
C ASP A 976 43.15 2.86 -25.54
N PRO A 977 43.90 1.76 -25.69
CA PRO A 977 44.29 0.88 -24.57
C PRO A 977 44.93 1.62 -23.38
N GLN A 978 45.64 2.73 -23.61
CA GLN A 978 46.21 3.54 -22.52
C GLN A 978 45.15 4.28 -21.69
N ALA A 979 43.98 4.57 -22.28
CA ALA A 979 42.85 5.18 -21.58
C ALA A 979 41.95 4.15 -20.87
N GLN A 980 42.02 2.87 -21.25
CA GLN A 980 41.22 1.80 -20.66
C GLN A 980 41.62 1.47 -19.22
N LEU A 981 42.93 1.37 -18.94
CA LEU A 981 43.44 0.98 -17.63
C LEU A 981 43.01 1.95 -16.49
N PRO A 982 43.15 3.29 -16.62
CA PRO A 982 42.68 4.20 -15.59
C PRO A 982 41.17 4.11 -15.31
N ALA A 983 40.35 3.86 -16.35
CA ALA A 983 38.91 3.69 -16.19
C ALA A 983 38.56 2.37 -15.48
N LEU A 984 39.25 1.27 -15.82
CA LEU A 984 39.11 -0.01 -15.10
C LEU A 984 39.56 0.09 -13.64
N GLU A 985 40.63 0.83 -13.34
CA GLU A 985 41.06 1.10 -11.96
C GLU A 985 40.00 1.88 -11.17
N LYS A 986 39.38 2.91 -11.77
CA LYS A 986 38.25 3.63 -11.14
C LYS A 986 37.07 2.68 -10.91
N SER A 987 36.72 1.87 -11.90
CA SER A 987 35.65 0.86 -11.78
C SER A 987 35.91 -0.09 -10.61
N LEU A 988 37.13 -0.62 -10.50
CA LEU A 988 37.54 -1.52 -9.41
C LEU A 988 37.41 -0.85 -8.03
N ARG A 989 37.88 0.40 -7.88
CA ARG A 989 37.73 1.16 -6.63
C ARG A 989 36.27 1.34 -6.22
N HIS A 990 35.38 1.60 -7.19
CA HIS A 990 33.94 1.70 -6.91
C HIS A 990 33.33 0.35 -6.56
N TYR A 991 33.75 -0.76 -7.17
CA TYR A 991 33.32 -2.10 -6.73
C TYR A 991 33.82 -2.43 -5.32
N ASP A 992 35.06 -2.09 -4.98
CA ASP A 992 35.58 -2.25 -3.61
C ASP A 992 34.76 -1.45 -2.59
N ALA A 993 34.38 -0.21 -2.93
CA ALA A 993 33.48 0.60 -2.10
C ALA A 993 32.05 0.05 -2.05
N ALA A 994 31.52 -0.52 -3.14
CA ALA A 994 30.21 -1.17 -3.12
C ALA A 994 30.21 -2.43 -2.25
N LEU A 995 31.28 -3.22 -2.30
CA LEU A 995 31.46 -4.43 -1.50
C LEU A 995 31.71 -4.13 -0.02
N SER A 996 32.24 -2.96 0.35
CA SER A 996 32.33 -2.55 1.76
C SER A 996 30.95 -2.20 2.37
N LEU A 997 30.00 -1.76 1.52
CA LEU A 997 28.60 -1.53 1.89
C LEU A 997 27.77 -2.84 1.90
N SER A 998 28.03 -3.72 0.92
CA SER A 998 27.29 -4.96 0.68
C SER A 998 28.24 -6.16 0.47
N PRO A 999 28.94 -6.63 1.52
CA PRO A 999 29.93 -7.70 1.40
C PRO A 999 29.32 -9.05 1.05
N ASN A 1000 28.06 -9.28 1.42
CA ASN A 1000 27.38 -10.57 1.30
C ASN A 1000 26.58 -10.73 -0.01
N VAL A 1001 26.89 -9.91 -1.02
CA VAL A 1001 26.16 -9.88 -2.29
C VAL A 1001 26.99 -10.50 -3.41
N ALA A 1002 26.65 -11.74 -3.77
CA ALA A 1002 27.40 -12.55 -4.74
C ALA A 1002 27.60 -11.88 -6.11
N HIS A 1003 26.59 -11.19 -6.63
CA HIS A 1003 26.68 -10.56 -7.96
C HIS A 1003 27.70 -9.43 -8.04
N LEU A 1004 27.95 -8.68 -6.95
CA LEU A 1004 28.97 -7.63 -6.94
C LEU A 1004 30.39 -8.22 -7.01
N TRP A 1005 30.60 -9.39 -6.39
CA TRP A 1005 31.85 -10.13 -6.51
C TRP A 1005 32.08 -10.68 -7.94
N ASN A 1006 31.01 -11.09 -8.62
CA ASN A 1006 31.09 -11.44 -10.04
C ASN A 1006 31.45 -10.23 -10.91
N GLU A 1007 30.78 -9.10 -10.70
CA GLU A 1007 31.08 -7.89 -11.47
C GLU A 1007 32.51 -7.39 -11.23
N LYS A 1008 33.01 -7.44 -9.99
CA LYS A 1008 34.43 -7.18 -9.67
C LYS A 1008 35.37 -8.15 -10.39
N GLY A 1009 35.07 -9.45 -10.37
CA GLY A 1009 35.86 -10.48 -11.04
C GLY A 1009 35.96 -10.24 -12.55
N GLN A 1010 34.87 -9.80 -13.19
CA GLN A 1010 34.89 -9.43 -14.61
C GLN A 1010 35.82 -8.23 -14.90
N ILE A 1011 35.88 -7.22 -14.01
CA ILE A 1011 36.83 -6.12 -14.15
C ILE A 1011 38.27 -6.62 -14.05
N LEU A 1012 38.55 -7.49 -13.08
CA LEU A 1012 39.88 -8.08 -12.89
C LEU A 1012 40.30 -8.91 -14.12
N VAL A 1013 39.38 -9.64 -14.75
CA VAL A 1013 39.59 -10.31 -16.03
C VAL A 1013 39.96 -9.31 -17.14
N SER A 1014 39.22 -8.21 -17.26
CA SER A 1014 39.52 -7.15 -18.26
C SER A 1014 40.87 -6.47 -18.01
N MET A 1015 41.38 -6.49 -16.78
CA MET A 1015 42.71 -5.99 -16.41
C MET A 1015 43.83 -7.04 -16.55
N GLY A 1016 43.51 -8.29 -16.91
CA GLY A 1016 44.47 -9.39 -16.97
C GLY A 1016 44.89 -9.96 -15.60
N ARG A 1017 44.18 -9.61 -14.52
CA ARG A 1017 44.44 -10.07 -13.14
C ARG A 1017 43.61 -11.31 -12.81
N GLU A 1018 43.91 -12.40 -13.51
CA GLU A 1018 43.06 -13.61 -13.54
C GLU A 1018 43.00 -14.37 -12.21
N GLU A 1019 44.11 -14.44 -11.47
CA GLU A 1019 44.15 -15.08 -10.15
C GLU A 1019 43.23 -14.37 -9.15
N GLU A 1020 43.23 -13.03 -9.16
CA GLU A 1020 42.35 -12.24 -8.29
C GLU A 1020 40.89 -12.34 -8.73
N ALA A 1021 40.63 -12.45 -10.04
CA ALA A 1021 39.29 -12.69 -10.55
C ALA A 1021 38.75 -14.05 -10.08
N GLU A 1022 39.57 -15.10 -10.13
CA GLU A 1022 39.22 -16.43 -9.61
C GLU A 1022 38.83 -16.36 -8.13
N ILE A 1023 39.63 -15.68 -7.30
CA ILE A 1023 39.31 -15.47 -5.88
C ILE A 1023 37.96 -14.76 -5.71
N SER A 1024 37.69 -13.73 -6.51
CA SER A 1024 36.42 -12.99 -6.49
C SER A 1024 35.22 -13.89 -6.81
N PHE A 1025 35.32 -14.70 -7.87
CA PHE A 1025 34.26 -15.64 -8.24
C PHE A 1025 34.07 -16.77 -7.24
N LEU A 1026 35.15 -17.32 -6.67
CA LEU A 1026 35.05 -18.33 -5.62
C LEU A 1026 34.43 -17.77 -4.34
N HIS A 1027 34.70 -16.50 -4.01
CA HIS A 1027 34.03 -15.84 -2.90
C HIS A 1027 32.52 -15.66 -3.17
N SER A 1028 32.13 -15.31 -4.40
CA SER A 1028 30.73 -15.29 -4.83
C SER A 1028 30.03 -16.64 -4.59
N LEU A 1029 30.66 -17.77 -4.98
CA LEU A 1029 30.14 -19.12 -4.69
C LEU A 1029 30.12 -19.48 -3.20
N SER A 1030 31.01 -18.89 -2.39
CA SER A 1030 30.98 -19.09 -0.94
C SER A 1030 29.77 -18.41 -0.26
N LEU A 1031 29.22 -17.36 -0.90
CA LEU A 1031 28.02 -16.64 -0.46
C LEU A 1031 26.74 -17.29 -1.00
N ASP A 1032 26.73 -17.65 -2.28
CA ASP A 1032 25.63 -18.38 -2.93
C ASP A 1032 26.19 -19.47 -3.85
N ASP A 1033 26.23 -20.71 -3.35
CA ASP A 1033 26.70 -21.89 -4.08
C ASP A 1033 25.74 -22.34 -5.19
N ARG A 1034 24.59 -21.68 -5.31
CA ARG A 1034 23.55 -21.93 -6.33
C ARG A 1034 23.45 -20.79 -7.33
N PHE A 1035 24.43 -19.88 -7.40
CA PHE A 1035 24.44 -18.80 -8.37
C PHE A 1035 25.04 -19.23 -9.72
N GLU A 1036 24.18 -19.62 -10.65
CA GLU A 1036 24.56 -20.14 -11.98
C GLU A 1036 25.50 -19.21 -12.76
N ASP A 1037 25.26 -17.90 -12.72
CA ASP A 1037 26.11 -16.91 -13.42
C ASP A 1037 27.57 -16.99 -12.98
N THR A 1038 27.83 -17.29 -11.70
CA THR A 1038 29.20 -17.42 -11.19
C THR A 1038 29.92 -18.62 -11.78
N TYR A 1039 29.22 -19.74 -11.94
CA TYR A 1039 29.79 -20.92 -12.59
C TYR A 1039 30.12 -20.64 -14.05
N ALA A 1040 29.24 -19.96 -14.79
CA ALA A 1040 29.50 -19.59 -16.17
C ALA A 1040 30.78 -18.73 -16.31
N LEU A 1041 30.98 -17.77 -15.41
CA LEU A 1041 32.17 -16.91 -15.38
C LEU A 1041 33.46 -17.69 -15.05
N LEU A 1042 33.38 -18.64 -14.11
CA LEU A 1042 34.51 -19.52 -13.81
C LEU A 1042 34.81 -20.51 -14.95
N VAL A 1043 33.78 -21.01 -15.65
CA VAL A 1043 33.94 -21.87 -16.83
C VAL A 1043 34.66 -21.11 -17.95
N GLU A 1044 34.26 -19.87 -18.20
CA GLU A 1044 34.92 -18.98 -19.17
C GLU A 1044 36.38 -18.75 -18.78
N LEU A 1045 36.65 -18.42 -17.50
CA LEU A 1045 37.99 -18.20 -16.99
C LEU A 1045 38.88 -19.43 -17.11
N TYR A 1046 38.42 -20.61 -16.67
CA TYR A 1046 39.20 -21.84 -16.72
C TYR A 1046 39.37 -22.38 -18.14
N THR A 1047 38.39 -22.16 -19.03
CA THR A 1047 38.56 -22.46 -20.45
C THR A 1047 39.65 -21.60 -21.07
N ARG A 1048 39.64 -20.29 -20.79
CA ARG A 1048 40.61 -19.32 -21.34
C ARG A 1048 42.04 -19.56 -20.83
N THR A 1049 42.17 -20.02 -19.59
CA THR A 1049 43.46 -20.33 -18.94
C THR A 1049 43.91 -21.79 -19.12
N ASP A 1050 43.14 -22.60 -19.88
CA ASP A 1050 43.37 -24.03 -20.09
C ASP A 1050 43.48 -24.86 -18.79
N ALA A 1051 42.77 -24.44 -17.75
CA ALA A 1051 42.76 -25.08 -16.43
C ALA A 1051 41.75 -26.24 -16.35
N SER A 1052 41.93 -27.27 -17.19
CA SER A 1052 40.99 -28.38 -17.39
C SER A 1052 40.61 -29.15 -16.10
N GLU A 1053 41.57 -29.37 -15.19
CA GLU A 1053 41.29 -30.07 -13.93
C GLU A 1053 40.39 -29.25 -12.99
N LYS A 1054 40.64 -27.94 -12.88
CA LYS A 1054 39.80 -27.02 -12.08
C LYS A 1054 38.40 -26.95 -12.68
N LEU A 1055 38.30 -26.87 -14.00
CA LEU A 1055 37.03 -26.84 -14.73
C LEU A 1055 36.17 -28.09 -14.43
N SER A 1056 36.76 -29.29 -14.51
CA SER A 1056 36.02 -30.53 -14.20
C SER A 1056 35.49 -30.53 -12.77
N ARG A 1057 36.34 -30.20 -11.78
CA ARG A 1057 35.93 -30.18 -10.37
C ARG A 1057 34.85 -29.13 -10.09
N LEU A 1058 34.95 -27.96 -10.72
CA LEU A 1058 33.95 -26.90 -10.62
C LEU A 1058 32.58 -27.39 -11.11
N LEU A 1059 32.56 -28.02 -12.29
CA LEU A 1059 31.32 -28.51 -12.90
C LEU A 1059 30.71 -29.67 -12.10
N ASP A 1060 31.54 -30.58 -11.57
CA ASP A 1060 31.08 -31.67 -10.70
C ASP A 1060 30.44 -31.14 -9.41
N ASN A 1061 31.09 -30.18 -8.74
CA ASN A 1061 30.53 -29.54 -7.54
C ASN A 1061 29.25 -28.75 -7.89
N GLY A 1062 29.26 -27.97 -8.97
CA GLY A 1062 28.10 -27.22 -9.42
C GLY A 1062 26.89 -28.12 -9.69
N LEU A 1063 27.11 -29.28 -10.31
CA LEU A 1063 26.05 -30.28 -10.56
C LEU A 1063 25.61 -31.03 -9.30
N GLU A 1064 26.44 -31.13 -8.27
CA GLU A 1064 26.00 -31.61 -6.95
C GLU A 1064 24.96 -30.66 -6.33
N LYS A 1065 25.17 -29.34 -6.48
CA LYS A 1065 24.25 -28.30 -5.98
C LYS A 1065 23.05 -28.05 -6.87
N LEU A 1066 23.25 -28.13 -8.18
CA LEU A 1066 22.30 -27.80 -9.22
C LEU A 1066 22.19 -28.96 -10.24
N PRO A 1067 21.67 -30.12 -9.83
CA PRO A 1067 21.68 -31.35 -10.63
C PRO A 1067 20.83 -31.30 -11.90
N HIS A 1068 20.05 -30.23 -12.09
CA HIS A 1068 19.15 -30.05 -13.24
C HIS A 1068 19.49 -28.77 -14.02
N SER A 1069 20.62 -28.13 -13.76
CA SER A 1069 21.02 -26.93 -14.49
C SER A 1069 21.42 -27.28 -15.91
N LEU A 1070 20.64 -26.80 -16.89
CA LEU A 1070 20.93 -27.00 -18.31
C LEU A 1070 22.29 -26.40 -18.70
N ALA A 1071 22.61 -25.21 -18.17
CA ALA A 1071 23.87 -24.53 -18.43
C ALA A 1071 25.06 -25.36 -17.96
N LEU A 1072 25.04 -25.87 -16.72
CA LEU A 1072 26.14 -26.67 -16.17
C LEU A 1072 26.31 -28.02 -16.87
N LEU A 1073 25.20 -28.72 -17.19
CA LEU A 1073 25.26 -29.97 -17.94
C LEU A 1073 25.84 -29.74 -19.35
N THR A 1074 25.46 -28.63 -20.00
CA THR A 1074 26.00 -28.26 -21.32
C THR A 1074 27.49 -27.93 -21.25
N HIS A 1075 27.92 -27.15 -20.25
CA HIS A 1075 29.33 -26.83 -20.04
C HIS A 1075 30.16 -28.08 -19.73
N LYS A 1076 29.62 -29.03 -18.95
CA LYS A 1076 30.28 -30.30 -18.67
C LYS A 1076 30.39 -31.20 -19.89
N GLY A 1077 29.32 -31.36 -20.66
CA GLY A 1077 29.38 -32.11 -21.92
C GLY A 1077 30.39 -31.50 -22.91
N ALA A 1078 30.43 -30.17 -23.03
CA ALA A 1078 31.42 -29.48 -23.85
C ALA A 1078 32.86 -29.68 -23.35
N ALA A 1079 33.09 -29.61 -22.03
CA ALA A 1079 34.40 -29.84 -21.44
C ALA A 1079 34.88 -31.29 -21.64
N GLN A 1080 34.00 -32.28 -21.44
CA GLN A 1080 34.28 -33.70 -21.69
C GLN A 1080 34.61 -33.96 -23.17
N SER A 1081 33.84 -33.37 -24.08
CA SER A 1081 34.07 -33.49 -25.52
C SER A 1081 35.44 -32.94 -25.93
N ARG A 1082 35.84 -31.77 -25.41
CA ARG A 1082 37.19 -31.21 -25.63
C ARG A 1082 38.30 -32.06 -25.02
N ALA A 1083 38.03 -32.71 -23.88
CA ALA A 1083 38.95 -33.65 -23.24
C ALA A 1083 39.01 -35.03 -23.94
N GLY A 1084 38.20 -35.26 -24.97
CA GLY A 1084 38.15 -36.53 -25.72
C GLY A 1084 37.23 -37.59 -25.12
N ASP A 1085 36.55 -37.32 -24.00
CA ASP A 1085 35.54 -38.19 -23.39
C ASP A 1085 34.18 -38.01 -24.09
N LEU A 1086 34.09 -38.47 -25.33
CA LEU A 1086 32.89 -38.32 -26.16
C LEU A 1086 31.69 -39.12 -25.61
N GLU A 1087 31.91 -40.30 -25.03
CA GLU A 1087 30.88 -41.12 -24.40
C GLU A 1087 30.32 -40.45 -23.13
N GLY A 1088 31.19 -39.93 -22.27
CA GLY A 1088 30.77 -39.18 -21.09
C GLY A 1088 30.06 -37.88 -21.47
N ALA A 1089 30.51 -37.18 -22.52
CA ALA A 1089 29.82 -36.01 -23.05
C ALA A 1089 28.41 -36.37 -23.56
N LEU A 1090 28.26 -37.46 -24.32
CA LEU A 1090 26.96 -37.93 -24.82
C LEU A 1090 26.02 -38.27 -23.65
N ALA A 1091 26.53 -38.95 -22.61
CA ALA A 1091 25.74 -39.27 -21.41
C ALA A 1091 25.28 -38.00 -20.66
N THR A 1092 26.18 -37.03 -20.47
CA THR A 1092 25.87 -35.77 -19.78
C THR A 1092 24.85 -34.92 -20.54
N ILE A 1093 25.01 -34.78 -21.87
CA ILE A 1093 24.06 -34.04 -22.70
C ILE A 1093 22.73 -34.79 -22.82
N SER A 1094 22.74 -36.13 -22.85
CA SER A 1094 21.51 -36.93 -22.81
C SER A 1094 20.71 -36.67 -21.53
N LEU A 1095 21.39 -36.57 -20.39
CA LEU A 1095 20.77 -36.17 -19.13
C LEU A 1095 20.23 -34.73 -19.19
N ALA A 1096 20.95 -33.81 -19.83
CA ALA A 1096 20.49 -32.43 -20.03
C ALA A 1096 19.17 -32.39 -20.81
N PHE A 1097 19.09 -33.15 -21.89
CA PHE A 1097 17.88 -33.28 -22.69
C PHE A 1097 16.75 -33.99 -21.94
N GLU A 1098 17.04 -35.04 -21.16
CA GLU A 1098 16.03 -35.73 -20.34
C GLU A 1098 15.36 -34.76 -19.34
N LYS A 1099 16.15 -33.86 -18.74
CA LYS A 1099 15.61 -32.84 -17.81
C LYS A 1099 14.95 -31.67 -18.51
N HIS A 1100 15.39 -31.35 -19.74
CA HIS A 1100 14.89 -30.23 -20.55
C HIS A 1100 14.55 -30.72 -21.98
N PRO A 1101 13.45 -31.47 -22.14
CA PRO A 1101 13.15 -32.20 -23.38
C PRO A 1101 12.73 -31.34 -24.57
N ALA A 1102 12.69 -30.01 -24.39
CA ALA A 1102 12.39 -29.04 -25.43
C ALA A 1102 13.59 -28.18 -25.81
N ASP A 1103 14.77 -28.38 -25.20
CA ASP A 1103 15.94 -27.56 -25.51
C ASP A 1103 16.63 -28.02 -26.81
N LEU A 1104 16.56 -27.17 -27.83
CA LEU A 1104 17.08 -27.48 -29.16
C LEU A 1104 18.62 -27.55 -29.21
N ASN A 1105 19.32 -26.79 -28.37
CA ASN A 1105 20.79 -26.84 -28.29
C ASN A 1105 21.27 -28.18 -27.73
N ALA A 1106 20.60 -28.72 -26.71
CA ALA A 1106 20.90 -30.03 -26.14
C ALA A 1106 20.73 -31.13 -27.20
N VAL A 1107 19.61 -31.16 -27.94
CA VAL A 1107 19.41 -32.15 -29.02
C VAL A 1107 20.43 -31.98 -30.14
N ARG A 1108 20.72 -30.73 -30.56
CA ARG A 1108 21.76 -30.47 -31.56
C ARG A 1108 23.10 -31.05 -31.11
N ASN A 1109 23.48 -30.86 -29.84
CA ASN A 1109 24.71 -31.41 -29.29
C ASN A 1109 24.67 -32.95 -29.27
N LEU A 1110 23.53 -33.60 -29.06
CA LEU A 1110 23.38 -35.06 -29.19
C LEU A 1110 23.59 -35.54 -30.63
N VAL A 1111 23.07 -34.83 -31.63
CA VAL A 1111 23.34 -35.13 -33.05
C VAL A 1111 24.84 -35.05 -33.33
N VAL A 1112 25.50 -33.95 -32.91
CA VAL A 1112 26.94 -33.77 -33.10
C VAL A 1112 27.75 -34.86 -32.41
N LEU A 1113 27.47 -35.16 -31.13
CA LEU A 1113 28.21 -36.16 -30.37
C LEU A 1113 28.01 -37.58 -30.93
N SER A 1114 26.80 -37.91 -31.37
CA SER A 1114 26.50 -39.21 -32.02
C SER A 1114 27.23 -39.35 -33.35
N ARG A 1115 27.35 -38.26 -34.13
CA ARG A 1115 28.17 -38.22 -35.35
C ARG A 1115 29.64 -38.45 -35.05
N LEU A 1116 30.20 -37.74 -34.05
CA LEU A 1116 31.61 -37.87 -33.65
C LEU A 1116 31.96 -39.25 -33.08
N LEU A 1117 30.98 -39.97 -32.53
CA LEU A 1117 31.11 -41.35 -32.05
C LEU A 1117 30.88 -42.42 -33.14
N ASP A 1118 30.66 -42.02 -34.39
CA ASP A 1118 30.34 -42.89 -35.53
C ASP A 1118 29.08 -43.75 -35.29
N ARG A 1119 28.03 -43.13 -34.73
CA ARG A 1119 26.71 -43.74 -34.46
C ARG A 1119 25.61 -43.11 -35.31
N PRO A 1120 25.56 -43.38 -36.62
CA PRO A 1120 24.68 -42.66 -37.56
C PRO A 1120 23.18 -42.90 -37.29
N GLU A 1121 22.79 -44.09 -36.81
CA GLU A 1121 21.39 -44.38 -36.47
C GLU A 1121 20.90 -43.57 -35.26
N GLU A 1122 21.74 -43.43 -34.22
CA GLU A 1122 21.44 -42.62 -33.04
C GLU A 1122 21.39 -41.13 -33.41
N ALA A 1123 22.33 -40.66 -34.24
CA ALA A 1123 22.33 -39.30 -34.76
C ALA A 1123 21.05 -38.98 -35.57
N ALA A 1124 20.58 -39.93 -36.39
CA ALA A 1124 19.34 -39.79 -37.15
C ALA A 1124 18.10 -39.67 -36.25
N GLN A 1125 18.02 -40.49 -35.19
CA GLN A 1125 16.91 -40.42 -34.22
C GLN A 1125 16.88 -39.07 -33.50
N TRP A 1126 18.04 -38.56 -33.08
CA TRP A 1126 18.14 -37.24 -32.47
C TRP A 1126 17.80 -36.12 -33.46
N ALA A 1127 18.19 -36.25 -34.72
CA ALA A 1127 17.83 -35.30 -35.78
C ALA A 1127 16.31 -35.26 -36.02
N GLU A 1128 15.64 -36.41 -36.13
CA GLU A 1128 14.17 -36.48 -36.23
C GLU A 1128 13.50 -35.82 -35.01
N ARG A 1129 14.05 -36.04 -33.82
CA ARG A 1129 13.55 -35.41 -32.59
C ARG A 1129 13.71 -33.89 -32.62
N ALA A 1130 14.84 -33.38 -33.12
CA ALA A 1130 15.07 -31.95 -33.29
C ALA A 1130 14.09 -31.33 -34.29
N ILE A 1131 13.85 -31.97 -35.44
CA ILE A 1131 12.88 -31.52 -36.44
C ILE A 1131 11.47 -31.46 -35.83
N ALA A 1132 11.06 -32.49 -35.10
CA ALA A 1132 9.76 -32.51 -34.43
C ALA A 1132 9.59 -31.39 -33.39
N LEU A 1133 10.67 -31.02 -32.68
CA LEU A 1133 10.65 -29.88 -31.75
C LEU A 1133 10.49 -28.55 -32.50
N ILE A 1134 11.22 -28.36 -33.60
CA ILE A 1134 11.11 -27.16 -34.45
C ILE A 1134 9.67 -27.02 -34.99
N GLU A 1135 9.08 -28.11 -35.49
CA GLU A 1135 7.72 -28.13 -36.03
C GLU A 1135 6.63 -27.90 -34.96
N SER A 1136 6.94 -28.13 -33.69
CA SER A 1136 6.03 -27.83 -32.56
C SER A 1136 5.91 -26.33 -32.22
N GLY A 1137 6.72 -25.47 -32.86
CA GLY A 1137 6.43 -24.05 -33.02
C GLY A 1137 6.98 -23.09 -31.97
N HIS A 1138 8.03 -23.44 -31.21
CA HIS A 1138 8.61 -22.55 -30.20
C HIS A 1138 10.14 -22.67 -30.12
N ASP A 1139 10.89 -21.91 -30.93
CA ASP A 1139 12.32 -21.66 -30.67
C ASP A 1139 12.86 -20.42 -31.39
N GLU A 1140 14.03 -19.94 -30.96
CA GLU A 1140 14.72 -18.80 -31.58
C GLU A 1140 15.25 -19.16 -32.97
N ARG A 1141 15.03 -18.27 -33.95
CA ARG A 1141 15.43 -18.45 -35.36
C ARG A 1141 16.88 -18.91 -35.52
N ASP A 1142 17.80 -18.35 -34.73
CA ASP A 1142 19.23 -18.67 -34.83
C ASP A 1142 19.54 -20.09 -34.35
N LYS A 1143 18.83 -20.61 -33.33
CA LYS A 1143 18.97 -21.99 -32.86
C LYS A 1143 18.43 -22.99 -33.87
N ILE A 1144 17.32 -22.62 -34.53
CA ILE A 1144 16.72 -23.43 -35.60
C ILE A 1144 17.70 -23.54 -36.77
N ILE A 1145 18.25 -22.41 -37.23
CA ILE A 1145 19.26 -22.39 -38.30
C ILE A 1145 20.46 -23.27 -37.91
N ALA A 1146 21.04 -23.05 -36.72
CA ALA A 1146 22.21 -23.82 -36.28
C ALA A 1146 21.94 -25.33 -36.19
N THR A 1147 20.72 -25.72 -35.82
CA THR A 1147 20.35 -27.14 -35.70
C THR A 1147 20.09 -27.78 -37.05
N TYR A 1148 19.34 -27.11 -37.93
CA TYR A 1148 19.12 -27.58 -39.30
C TYR A 1148 20.43 -27.68 -40.08
N SER A 1149 21.39 -26.77 -39.90
CA SER A 1149 22.72 -26.87 -40.54
C SER A 1149 23.43 -28.17 -40.19
N VAL A 1150 23.46 -28.53 -38.90
CA VAL A 1150 24.08 -29.79 -38.43
C VAL A 1150 23.38 -31.01 -39.02
N ILE A 1151 22.04 -30.99 -39.14
CA ILE A 1151 21.27 -32.10 -39.71
C ILE A 1151 21.47 -32.19 -41.23
N ALA A 1152 21.52 -31.06 -41.95
CA ALA A 1152 21.80 -31.04 -43.38
C ALA A 1152 23.17 -31.66 -43.68
N GLU A 1153 24.22 -31.21 -42.97
CA GLU A 1153 25.57 -31.78 -43.08
C GLU A 1153 25.58 -33.28 -42.79
N MET A 1154 24.91 -33.70 -41.72
CA MET A 1154 24.77 -35.12 -41.36
C MET A 1154 24.10 -35.93 -42.47
N ASN A 1155 23.06 -35.41 -43.11
CA ASN A 1155 22.35 -36.10 -44.18
C ASN A 1155 23.19 -36.20 -45.45
N VAL A 1156 23.99 -35.17 -45.77
CA VAL A 1156 24.96 -35.23 -46.87
C VAL A 1156 26.00 -36.31 -46.62
N GLU A 1157 26.64 -36.32 -45.44
CA GLU A 1157 27.65 -37.33 -45.07
C GLU A 1157 27.12 -38.77 -45.12
N ASN A 1158 25.86 -38.98 -44.74
CA ASN A 1158 25.21 -40.29 -44.77
C ASN A 1158 24.63 -40.66 -46.15
N GLY A 1159 24.84 -39.85 -47.19
CA GLY A 1159 24.33 -40.08 -48.55
C GLY A 1159 22.81 -39.91 -48.71
N ARG A 1160 22.13 -39.32 -47.71
CA ARG A 1160 20.68 -39.00 -47.73
C ARG A 1160 20.45 -37.64 -48.39
N LEU A 1161 20.90 -37.53 -49.63
CA LEU A 1161 20.98 -36.27 -50.39
C LEU A 1161 19.63 -35.57 -50.59
N LEU A 1162 18.54 -36.32 -50.76
CA LEU A 1162 17.18 -35.75 -50.92
C LEU A 1162 16.68 -35.09 -49.63
N GLU A 1163 16.94 -35.70 -48.47
CA GLU A 1163 16.57 -35.16 -47.16
C GLU A 1163 17.44 -33.95 -46.81
N ALA A 1164 18.73 -33.99 -47.16
CA ALA A 1164 19.62 -32.84 -47.05
C ALA A 1164 19.12 -31.65 -47.89
N ALA A 1165 18.67 -31.90 -49.12
CA ALA A 1165 18.13 -30.86 -50.00
C ALA A 1165 16.86 -30.20 -49.42
N ASP A 1166 15.93 -30.98 -48.83
CA ASP A 1166 14.73 -30.43 -48.19
C ASP A 1166 15.07 -29.51 -47.01
N ILE A 1167 16.02 -29.92 -46.16
CA ILE A 1167 16.47 -29.10 -45.02
C ILE A 1167 17.19 -27.83 -45.49
N LEU A 1168 18.05 -27.94 -46.49
CA LEU A 1168 18.77 -26.79 -47.07
C LEU A 1168 17.81 -25.79 -47.73
N HIS A 1169 16.72 -26.25 -48.33
CA HIS A 1169 15.64 -25.38 -48.81
C HIS A 1169 14.97 -24.60 -47.67
N ARG A 1170 14.64 -25.27 -46.56
CA ARG A 1170 14.10 -24.60 -45.35
C ARG A 1170 15.10 -23.59 -44.78
N LEU A 1171 16.40 -23.90 -44.78
CA LEU A 1171 17.46 -22.99 -44.35
C LEU A 1171 17.55 -21.74 -45.23
N MET A 1172 17.38 -21.86 -46.55
CA MET A 1172 17.32 -20.70 -47.45
C MET A 1172 16.13 -19.77 -47.15
N GLU A 1173 14.97 -20.32 -46.79
CA GLU A 1173 13.82 -19.50 -46.36
C GLU A 1173 14.09 -18.81 -45.02
N LEU A 1174 14.73 -19.52 -44.09
CA LEU A 1174 15.09 -19.01 -42.76
C LEU A 1174 16.27 -18.04 -42.79
N ALA A 1175 17.14 -18.06 -43.79
CA ALA A 1175 18.31 -17.20 -43.90
C ALA A 1175 18.60 -16.83 -45.37
N PRO A 1176 17.74 -16.01 -46.01
CA PRO A 1176 17.77 -15.76 -47.45
C PRO A 1176 19.01 -14.98 -47.94
N HIS A 1177 19.81 -14.44 -47.03
CA HIS A 1177 21.01 -13.68 -47.34
C HIS A 1177 22.31 -14.47 -47.13
N ASP A 1178 22.22 -15.70 -46.62
CA ASP A 1178 23.40 -16.53 -46.39
C ASP A 1178 23.70 -17.35 -47.65
N TYR A 1179 24.80 -17.02 -48.33
CA TYR A 1179 25.20 -17.66 -49.59
C TYR A 1179 25.59 -19.14 -49.42
N ARG A 1180 25.88 -19.58 -48.18
CA ARG A 1180 26.38 -20.94 -47.91
C ARG A 1180 25.33 -22.00 -48.18
N PHE A 1181 24.06 -21.75 -47.85
CA PHE A 1181 22.98 -22.71 -48.04
C PHE A 1181 22.67 -23.00 -49.52
N PRO A 1182 22.49 -22.00 -50.42
CA PRO A 1182 22.33 -22.29 -51.84
C PRO A 1182 23.60 -22.91 -52.44
N PHE A 1183 24.79 -22.60 -51.93
CA PHE A 1183 26.02 -23.24 -52.41
C PHE A 1183 26.08 -24.73 -52.02
N GLN A 1184 25.76 -25.07 -50.76
CA GLN A 1184 25.63 -26.46 -50.31
C GLN A 1184 24.54 -27.20 -51.09
N LEU A 1185 23.41 -26.56 -51.37
CA LEU A 1185 22.33 -27.14 -52.18
C LEU A 1185 22.80 -27.43 -53.61
N ALA A 1186 23.62 -26.53 -54.18
CA ALA A 1186 24.24 -26.74 -55.49
C ALA A 1186 25.13 -27.98 -55.52
N GLN A 1187 25.98 -28.15 -54.49
CA GLN A 1187 26.84 -29.33 -54.34
C GLN A 1187 26.02 -30.62 -54.21
N VAL A 1188 24.97 -30.62 -53.38
CA VAL A 1188 24.07 -31.77 -53.20
C VAL A 1188 23.37 -32.14 -54.53
N HIS A 1189 22.93 -31.15 -55.33
CA HIS A 1189 22.33 -31.42 -56.63
C HIS A 1189 23.32 -31.93 -57.67
N THR A 1190 24.59 -31.56 -57.60
CA THR A 1190 25.66 -32.14 -58.43
C THR A 1190 25.85 -33.62 -58.09
N GLU A 1191 25.88 -33.98 -56.80
CA GLU A 1191 25.97 -35.38 -56.36
C GLU A 1191 24.73 -36.21 -56.73
N LEU A 1192 23.56 -35.58 -56.80
CA LEU A 1192 22.31 -36.18 -57.31
C LEU A 1192 22.28 -36.33 -58.85
N GLY A 1193 23.25 -35.76 -59.58
CA GLY A 1193 23.30 -35.77 -61.04
C GLY A 1193 22.41 -34.72 -61.73
N ASN A 1194 21.87 -33.76 -60.98
CA ASN A 1194 20.98 -32.71 -61.47
C ASN A 1194 21.74 -31.41 -61.78
N ASN A 1195 22.67 -31.44 -62.75
CA ASN A 1195 23.55 -30.30 -63.07
C ASN A 1195 22.78 -28.99 -63.38
N GLN A 1196 21.56 -29.08 -63.93
CA GLN A 1196 20.74 -27.89 -64.19
C GLN A 1196 20.29 -27.19 -62.90
N GLN A 1197 19.86 -27.93 -61.88
CA GLN A 1197 19.49 -27.37 -60.57
C GLN A 1197 20.75 -26.93 -59.81
N ALA A 1198 21.82 -27.72 -59.87
CA ALA A 1198 23.10 -27.36 -59.28
C ALA A 1198 23.61 -25.99 -59.78
N ARG A 1199 23.51 -25.75 -61.10
CA ARG A 1199 23.86 -24.46 -61.71
C ARG A 1199 22.99 -23.33 -61.19
N GLN A 1200 21.67 -23.52 -61.12
CA GLN A 1200 20.74 -22.49 -60.63
C GLN A 1200 21.05 -22.07 -59.18
N PHE A 1201 21.29 -23.03 -58.29
CA PHE A 1201 21.63 -22.71 -56.91
C PHE A 1201 23.06 -22.16 -56.76
N GLY A 1202 24.00 -22.61 -57.59
CA GLY A 1202 25.35 -22.04 -57.65
C GLY A 1202 25.36 -20.57 -58.10
N GLU A 1203 24.57 -20.21 -59.11
CA GLU A 1203 24.36 -18.82 -59.54
C GLU A 1203 23.68 -17.98 -58.45
N SER A 1204 22.69 -18.56 -57.73
CA SER A 1204 22.06 -17.92 -56.57
C SER A 1204 23.08 -17.65 -55.46
N ALA A 1205 23.95 -18.61 -55.14
CA ALA A 1205 25.00 -18.45 -54.15
C ALA A 1205 26.02 -17.37 -54.57
N LEU A 1206 26.42 -17.36 -55.83
CA LEU A 1206 27.34 -16.38 -56.39
C LEU A 1206 26.82 -14.93 -56.24
N SER A 1207 25.50 -14.74 -56.40
CA SER A 1207 24.85 -13.43 -56.25
C SER A 1207 24.87 -12.90 -54.80
N LEU A 1208 24.92 -13.80 -53.82
CA LEU A 1208 24.88 -13.49 -52.38
C LEU A 1208 26.28 -13.49 -51.75
N ALA A 1209 27.26 -14.13 -52.39
CA ALA A 1209 28.59 -14.34 -51.83
C ALA A 1209 29.41 -13.06 -51.72
N PRO A 1210 30.26 -12.92 -50.69
CA PRO A 1210 31.25 -11.84 -50.61
C PRO A 1210 32.33 -12.02 -51.71
N GLU A 1211 32.95 -10.90 -52.13
CA GLU A 1211 33.87 -10.86 -53.29
C GLU A 1211 35.04 -11.86 -53.23
N ASN A 1212 35.49 -12.23 -52.02
CA ASN A 1212 36.56 -13.20 -51.83
C ASN A 1212 36.15 -14.65 -52.15
N GLU A 1213 34.87 -14.99 -52.03
CA GLU A 1213 34.34 -16.35 -52.26
C GLU A 1213 33.80 -16.53 -53.69
N LYS A 1214 33.44 -15.44 -54.36
CA LYS A 1214 32.91 -15.46 -55.74
C LYS A 1214 33.77 -16.21 -56.75
N PRO A 1215 35.12 -16.08 -56.78
CA PRO A 1215 35.94 -16.81 -57.74
C PRO A 1215 35.83 -18.33 -57.60
N GLY A 1216 35.74 -18.84 -56.37
CA GLY A 1216 35.60 -20.28 -56.10
C GLY A 1216 34.23 -20.80 -56.51
N ILE A 1217 33.17 -20.05 -56.21
CA ILE A 1217 31.79 -20.40 -56.59
C ILE A 1217 31.61 -20.33 -58.11
N GLN A 1218 32.18 -19.31 -58.77
CA GLN A 1218 32.15 -19.18 -60.23
C GLN A 1218 32.84 -20.38 -60.90
N SER A 1219 34.03 -20.78 -60.42
CA SER A 1219 34.72 -21.96 -60.95
C SER A 1219 33.91 -23.24 -60.77
N PHE A 1220 33.15 -23.37 -59.69
CA PHE A 1220 32.23 -24.49 -59.48
C PHE A 1220 31.06 -24.45 -60.46
N VAL A 1221 30.42 -23.29 -60.64
CA VAL A 1221 29.32 -23.10 -61.60
C VAL A 1221 29.76 -23.41 -63.03
N ASP A 1222 30.95 -22.94 -63.42
CA ASP A 1222 31.52 -23.19 -64.76
C ASP A 1222 31.84 -24.68 -64.99
N SER A 1223 32.13 -25.43 -63.93
CA SER A 1223 32.41 -26.88 -64.01
C SER A 1223 31.18 -27.76 -64.22
N LEU A 1224 29.98 -27.17 -64.14
CA LEU A 1224 28.69 -27.86 -64.33
C LEU A 1224 28.16 -27.76 -65.78
N GLU A 1225 28.93 -27.16 -66.69
CA GLU A 1225 28.74 -27.20 -68.16
C GLU A 1225 29.06 -28.59 -68.73
#